data_AF-A0A139YB97-F1
#
_entry.id   AF-A0A139YB97-F1
#
_cell.length_a   1.000
_cell.length_b   1.000
_cell.length_c   1.000
_cell.angle_alpha   90.00
_cell.angle_beta   90.00
_cell.angle_gamma   90.00
#
_symmetry.space_group_name_H-M   'P 1'
#
loop_
_entity.id
_entity.type
_entity.pdbx_description
1 polymer ?
#
loop_
_entity_poly.entity_id
_entity_poly.type
_entity_poly.pdbx_seq_one_letter_code
_entity_poly.pdbx_strand_id
1 'polypeptide(L)'
;CLFSAMLRLPHAPLAADAADASFFVTRVIQRACQMQNSLVGVVEASLTSLLKHAAQFDFQSMRVLADFFAYWLNLWEGRMSLLEEWLSLSIPPACVKVFVRHAFEKAFRFRYRPNLLELLPDCVIPYIPPEPIPACPYTAEPPHESLPLPGAPPPPPAAELPLTITSYPGHLEFLEVQKLLFFSFRQPGDAGRQAQKAGAHSRGASNVAGDREAALDEHEAEREECEERGEDGEKEEREEEREEREEEREERADREDDKRAWMQYKLAKLLRGRLHRKTWKKRERRSFSESAEDAVDASSKRGLNDESREEETKDSRDAFEADSGPYEDDEEGHLWTLTDLSQVLVFALLARGLKTLTHSERLVENYFPVFQFLKKGASHKAFLEMRPATLEAAGDDEDARDGDDSDTEMEEEADEEGLTKAERRSQEVEEAFLKAIFDFWKHSRQKTVLTVRHFQRFDVVSKEGVVRFVFDSLTPTDRDDSRVMELFDLLLQLSIQEFESKKETALQLSQDCSDDAERNARGKAVSAAVEALEAVQTLLHFIVVGFMRELLREDQAARRASLHARLLYLARDYGRYIDVSRLHVHIGDAMTDELNQLLTVSSQVQTQYFFLDREPGGLLGSLAGELDEQREGFHAEACENGGL
;
A
#
# COMPACT_ATOMS: atom_id res chain seq x y z
N CYS A 1 -38.77 2.03 -3.56
CA CYS A 1 -37.98 2.45 -4.73
C CYS A 1 -36.52 2.73 -4.39
N LEU A 2 -36.20 3.70 -3.53
CA LEU A 2 -34.80 4.05 -3.22
C LEU A 2 -33.96 2.88 -2.67
N PHE A 3 -34.45 2.13 -1.68
CA PHE A 3 -33.78 0.91 -1.22
C PHE A 3 -33.60 -0.14 -2.32
N SER A 4 -34.57 -0.28 -3.23
CA SER A 4 -34.47 -1.21 -4.36
C SER A 4 -33.43 -0.76 -5.39
N ALA A 5 -33.25 0.55 -5.60
CA ALA A 5 -32.19 1.08 -6.46
C ALA A 5 -30.81 0.88 -5.81
N MET A 6 -30.70 1.13 -4.51
CA MET A 6 -29.45 0.96 -3.74
C MET A 6 -28.99 -0.50 -3.70
N LEU A 7 -29.92 -1.44 -3.50
CA LEU A 7 -29.66 -2.88 -3.39
C LEU A 7 -29.78 -3.60 -4.75
N ARG A 8 -29.83 -2.87 -5.86
CA ARG A 8 -29.96 -3.47 -7.19
C ARG A 8 -28.66 -4.17 -7.58
N LEU A 9 -28.77 -5.41 -8.04
CA LEU A 9 -27.66 -6.19 -8.59
C LEU A 9 -27.79 -6.28 -10.13
N PRO A 10 -26.68 -6.41 -10.87
CA PRO A 10 -25.28 -6.31 -10.40
C PRO A 10 -24.85 -4.86 -10.13
N HIS A 11 -23.81 -4.65 -9.32
CA HIS A 11 -23.19 -3.33 -9.14
C HIS A 11 -22.03 -3.16 -10.12
N ALA A 12 -21.91 -1.98 -10.74
CA ALA A 12 -20.74 -1.65 -11.54
C ALA A 12 -19.54 -1.40 -10.59
N PRO A 13 -18.35 -1.98 -10.87
CA PRO A 13 -17.20 -1.86 -9.98
C PRO A 13 -16.61 -0.44 -9.98
N LEU A 14 -16.81 0.30 -11.08
CA LEU A 14 -16.58 1.73 -11.19
C LEU A 14 -17.92 2.40 -11.50
N ALA A 15 -18.28 3.41 -10.71
CA ALA A 15 -19.44 4.24 -10.99
C ALA A 15 -19.13 5.12 -12.22
N ALA A 16 -19.87 4.92 -13.31
CA ALA A 16 -19.75 5.76 -14.50
C ALA A 16 -20.30 7.17 -14.20
N ASP A 17 -21.44 7.22 -13.50
CA ASP A 17 -22.04 8.46 -13.02
C ASP A 17 -22.18 8.49 -11.49
N ALA A 18 -22.24 9.71 -10.94
CA ALA A 18 -22.52 9.91 -9.51
C ALA A 18 -23.85 9.25 -9.10
N ALA A 19 -24.83 9.17 -10.01
CA ALA A 19 -26.12 8.54 -9.77
C ALA A 19 -26.04 7.02 -9.56
N ASP A 20 -25.01 6.37 -10.09
CA ASP A 20 -24.79 4.92 -10.00
C ASP A 20 -24.16 4.52 -8.66
N ALA A 21 -23.59 5.49 -7.93
CA ALA A 21 -23.01 5.23 -6.63
C ALA A 21 -24.10 5.00 -5.57
N SER A 22 -23.98 3.92 -4.79
CA SER A 22 -24.86 3.64 -3.63
C SER A 22 -24.91 4.82 -2.63
N PHE A 23 -23.82 5.58 -2.54
CA PHE A 23 -23.75 6.80 -1.73
C PHE A 23 -24.67 7.93 -2.22
N PHE A 24 -24.93 8.03 -3.53
CA PHE A 24 -25.86 9.02 -4.05
C PHE A 24 -27.29 8.78 -3.56
N VAL A 25 -27.75 7.52 -3.58
CA VAL A 25 -29.06 7.16 -3.04
C VAL A 25 -29.14 7.49 -1.54
N THR A 26 -28.05 7.25 -0.81
CA THR A 26 -27.93 7.60 0.61
C THR A 26 -28.13 9.11 0.83
N ARG A 27 -27.51 9.96 0.00
CA ARG A 27 -27.68 11.42 0.03
C ARG A 27 -29.08 11.87 -0.37
N VAL A 28 -29.71 11.21 -1.34
CA VAL A 28 -31.10 11.49 -1.73
C VAL A 28 -32.05 11.19 -0.56
N ILE A 29 -31.88 10.06 0.13
CA ILE A 29 -32.67 9.71 1.32
C ILE A 29 -32.47 10.75 2.42
N GLN A 30 -31.21 11.14 2.71
CA GLN A 30 -30.91 12.21 3.66
C GLN A 30 -31.66 13.49 3.30
N ARG A 31 -31.58 13.93 2.04
CA ARG A 31 -32.21 15.17 1.59
C ARG A 31 -33.73 15.10 1.69
N ALA A 32 -34.34 13.98 1.33
CA ALA A 32 -35.77 13.76 1.49
C ALA A 32 -36.20 13.86 2.97
N CYS A 33 -35.43 13.30 3.88
CA CYS A 33 -35.72 13.37 5.32
C CYS A 33 -35.58 14.80 5.88
N GLN A 34 -34.61 15.59 5.38
CA GLN A 34 -34.49 17.01 5.74
C GLN A 34 -35.68 17.85 5.27
N MET A 35 -36.25 17.50 4.11
CA MET A 35 -37.45 18.16 3.58
C MET A 35 -38.71 17.73 4.33
N GLN A 36 -38.76 16.48 4.79
CA GLN A 36 -39.90 15.91 5.49
C GLN A 36 -39.46 14.97 6.62
N ASN A 37 -39.42 15.50 7.85
CA ASN A 37 -38.96 14.77 9.04
C ASN A 37 -39.74 13.47 9.31
N SER A 38 -41.01 13.37 8.92
CA SER A 38 -41.79 12.14 9.10
C SER A 38 -41.27 10.96 8.27
N LEU A 39 -40.44 11.20 7.25
CA LEU A 39 -39.79 10.14 6.47
C LEU A 39 -38.70 9.42 7.26
N VAL A 40 -38.15 10.01 8.32
CA VAL A 40 -37.13 9.35 9.17
C VAL A 40 -37.70 8.05 9.73
N GLY A 41 -38.88 8.09 10.35
CA GLY A 41 -39.53 6.88 10.89
C GLY A 41 -39.90 5.86 9.80
N VAL A 42 -40.18 6.31 8.56
CA VAL A 42 -40.43 5.41 7.42
C VAL A 42 -39.14 4.69 6.99
N VAL A 43 -38.02 5.40 6.96
CA VAL A 43 -36.69 4.84 6.66
C VAL A 43 -36.29 3.82 7.73
N GLU A 44 -36.47 4.17 9.00
CA GLU A 44 -36.17 3.28 10.13
C GLU A 44 -37.05 2.02 10.13
N ALA A 45 -38.36 2.16 9.93
CA ALA A 45 -39.26 1.02 9.80
C ALA A 45 -38.91 0.13 8.58
N SER A 46 -38.47 0.75 7.48
CA SER A 46 -38.02 0.03 6.29
C SER A 46 -36.73 -0.75 6.56
N LEU A 47 -35.76 -0.16 7.27
CA LEU A 47 -34.55 -0.85 7.71
C LEU A 47 -34.87 -2.06 8.59
N THR A 48 -35.71 -1.89 9.61
CA THR A 48 -36.15 -2.99 10.47
C THR A 48 -36.84 -4.09 9.66
N SER A 49 -37.66 -3.73 8.67
CA SER A 49 -38.30 -4.69 7.76
C SER A 49 -37.28 -5.46 6.91
N LEU A 50 -36.30 -4.77 6.32
CA LEU A 50 -35.24 -5.39 5.53
C LEU A 50 -34.40 -6.36 6.39
N LEU A 51 -34.05 -5.96 7.62
CA LEU A 51 -33.25 -6.79 8.52
C LEU A 51 -33.95 -8.06 8.99
N LYS A 52 -35.29 -8.09 9.06
CA LYS A 52 -36.05 -9.33 9.29
C LYS A 52 -35.79 -10.38 8.21
N HIS A 53 -35.42 -9.95 7.01
CA HIS A 53 -35.08 -10.80 5.88
C HIS A 53 -33.56 -10.86 5.61
N ALA A 54 -32.71 -10.34 6.50
CA ALA A 54 -31.26 -10.28 6.29
C ALA A 54 -30.59 -11.64 6.06
N ALA A 55 -31.18 -12.74 6.54
CA ALA A 55 -30.67 -14.08 6.28
C ALA A 55 -30.72 -14.49 4.80
N GLN A 56 -31.54 -13.81 3.99
CA GLN A 56 -31.69 -14.05 2.55
C GLN A 56 -30.84 -13.08 1.72
N PHE A 57 -30.17 -12.11 2.35
CA PHE A 57 -29.39 -11.13 1.63
C PHE A 57 -28.11 -11.79 1.13
N ASP A 58 -27.76 -11.49 -0.12
CA ASP A 58 -26.43 -11.80 -0.61
C ASP A 58 -25.37 -10.93 0.09
N PHE A 59 -24.12 -11.35 -0.04
CA PHE A 59 -22.97 -10.69 0.57
C PHE A 59 -22.89 -9.19 0.22
N GLN A 60 -23.16 -8.83 -1.03
CA GLN A 60 -23.03 -7.45 -1.50
C GLN A 60 -24.18 -6.57 -1.01
N SER A 61 -25.43 -7.04 -1.10
CA SER A 61 -26.57 -6.33 -0.53
C SER A 61 -26.38 -6.05 0.95
N MET A 62 -25.80 -7.00 1.70
CA MET A 62 -25.50 -6.78 3.11
C MET A 62 -24.42 -5.72 3.34
N ARG A 63 -23.34 -5.71 2.54
CA ARG A 63 -22.30 -4.67 2.59
C ARG A 63 -22.88 -3.29 2.30
N VAL A 64 -23.64 -3.15 1.22
CA VAL A 64 -24.25 -1.87 0.80
C VAL A 64 -25.23 -1.35 1.86
N LEU A 65 -26.04 -2.23 2.45
CA LEU A 65 -26.95 -1.84 3.52
C LEU A 65 -26.18 -1.41 4.79
N ALA A 66 -25.08 -2.10 5.11
CA ALA A 66 -24.24 -1.77 6.26
C ALA A 66 -23.53 -0.41 6.07
N ASP A 67 -23.05 -0.12 4.86
CA ASP A 67 -22.46 1.19 4.52
C ASP A 67 -23.50 2.32 4.64
N PHE A 68 -24.71 2.09 4.12
CA PHE A 68 -25.85 3.01 4.29
C PHE A 68 -26.12 3.27 5.78
N PHE A 69 -26.23 2.21 6.59
CA PHE A 69 -26.54 2.35 8.01
C PHE A 69 -25.40 2.99 8.80
N ALA A 70 -24.14 2.71 8.45
CA ALA A 70 -22.98 3.36 9.04
C ALA A 70 -22.99 4.88 8.83
N TYR A 71 -23.34 5.31 7.61
CA TYR A 71 -23.53 6.73 7.30
C TYR A 71 -24.74 7.30 8.05
N TRP A 72 -25.86 6.57 8.07
CA TRP A 72 -27.09 6.95 8.75
C TRP A 72 -26.89 7.18 10.25
N LEU A 73 -26.14 6.30 10.93
CA LEU A 73 -25.74 6.46 12.32
C LEU A 73 -24.96 7.76 12.55
N ASN A 74 -24.01 8.07 11.67
CA ASN A 74 -23.22 9.30 11.80
C ASN A 74 -24.04 10.57 11.53
N LEU A 75 -25.02 10.49 10.64
CA LEU A 75 -25.93 11.60 10.35
C LEU A 75 -26.78 12.01 11.56
N TRP A 76 -27.25 11.03 12.34
CA TRP A 76 -28.12 11.23 13.51
C TRP A 76 -27.35 11.17 14.84
N GLU A 77 -26.04 11.41 14.80
CA GLU A 77 -25.15 11.40 15.96
C GLU A 77 -25.18 10.12 16.80
N GLY A 78 -25.54 8.97 16.23
CA GLY A 78 -25.64 7.69 16.95
C GLY A 78 -26.85 7.56 17.86
N ARG A 79 -27.71 8.59 17.96
CA ARG A 79 -28.91 8.58 18.81
C ARG A 79 -30.04 7.83 18.11
N MET A 80 -29.97 6.51 18.13
CA MET A 80 -30.96 5.65 17.47
C MET A 80 -31.43 4.53 18.39
N SER A 81 -32.74 4.49 18.65
CA SER A 81 -33.38 3.41 19.42
C SER A 81 -33.40 2.07 18.67
N LEU A 82 -33.14 2.06 17.37
CA LEU A 82 -33.09 0.85 16.54
C LEU A 82 -32.07 -0.17 17.05
N LEU A 83 -30.89 0.30 17.52
CA LEU A 83 -29.87 -0.60 18.04
C LEU A 83 -30.35 -1.33 19.29
N GLU A 84 -31.06 -0.63 20.17
CA GLU A 84 -31.70 -1.23 21.33
C GLU A 84 -32.81 -2.20 20.90
N GLU A 85 -33.66 -1.84 19.94
CA GLU A 85 -34.73 -2.71 19.44
C GLU A 85 -34.17 -4.03 18.87
N TRP A 86 -33.08 -3.96 18.11
CA TRP A 86 -32.51 -5.12 17.42
C TRP A 86 -31.64 -5.99 18.34
N LEU A 87 -30.96 -5.40 19.32
CA LEU A 87 -29.92 -6.08 20.10
C LEU A 87 -30.30 -6.32 21.57
N SER A 88 -31.35 -5.68 22.09
CA SER A 88 -31.83 -5.93 23.49
C SER A 88 -32.56 -7.26 23.65
N LEU A 89 -32.69 -8.04 22.57
CA LEU A 89 -33.13 -9.43 22.64
C LEU A 89 -32.09 -10.26 23.41
N SER A 90 -32.54 -11.23 24.20
CA SER A 90 -31.64 -12.14 24.95
C SER A 90 -30.64 -12.87 24.04
N ILE A 91 -31.03 -13.16 22.80
CA ILE A 91 -30.15 -13.70 21.75
C ILE A 91 -30.50 -13.01 20.42
N PRO A 92 -29.72 -12.01 19.97
CA PRO A 92 -29.95 -11.38 18.68
C PRO A 92 -29.65 -12.35 17.51
N PRO A 93 -30.38 -12.26 16.38
CA PRO A 93 -30.11 -13.08 15.20
C PRO A 93 -28.69 -12.90 14.67
N ALA A 94 -28.06 -13.98 14.19
CA ALA A 94 -26.67 -13.95 13.72
C ALA A 94 -26.45 -12.97 12.57
N CYS A 95 -27.39 -12.88 11.62
CA CYS A 95 -27.32 -11.93 10.50
C CYS A 95 -27.32 -10.47 10.96
N VAL A 96 -28.11 -10.13 11.98
CA VAL A 96 -28.14 -8.78 12.58
C VAL A 96 -26.81 -8.46 13.27
N LYS A 97 -26.23 -9.43 13.99
CA LYS A 97 -24.91 -9.26 14.61
C LYS A 97 -23.81 -8.97 13.57
N VAL A 98 -23.83 -9.71 12.47
CA VAL A 98 -22.89 -9.52 11.35
C VAL A 98 -23.10 -8.15 10.70
N PHE A 99 -24.34 -7.79 10.39
CA PHE A 99 -24.72 -6.48 9.86
C PHE A 99 -24.21 -5.32 10.74
N VAL A 100 -24.51 -5.37 12.04
CA VAL A 100 -24.10 -4.31 12.99
C VAL A 100 -22.58 -4.22 13.09
N ARG A 101 -21.86 -5.35 13.13
CA ARG A 101 -20.40 -5.36 13.12
C ARG A 101 -19.82 -4.70 11.88
N HIS A 102 -20.36 -5.00 10.70
CA HIS A 102 -19.95 -4.35 9.45
C HIS A 102 -20.26 -2.86 9.44
N ALA A 103 -21.46 -2.47 9.89
CA ALA A 103 -21.85 -1.06 9.93
C ALA A 103 -20.99 -0.26 10.91
N PHE A 104 -20.68 -0.79 12.10
CA PHE A 104 -19.78 -0.11 13.03
C PHE A 104 -18.36 0.00 12.51
N GLU A 105 -17.86 -1.05 11.87
CA GLU A 105 -16.53 -1.01 11.27
C GLU A 105 -16.38 0.12 10.25
N LYS A 106 -17.47 0.49 9.56
CA LYS A 106 -17.52 1.67 8.68
C LYS A 106 -17.80 2.96 9.44
N ALA A 107 -18.70 2.94 10.42
CA ALA A 107 -19.10 4.13 11.18
C ALA A 107 -17.90 4.74 11.93
N PHE A 108 -17.03 3.90 12.50
CA PHE A 108 -15.80 4.32 13.17
C PHE A 108 -14.71 4.84 12.22
N ARG A 109 -14.84 4.66 10.90
CA ARG A 109 -13.97 5.30 9.89
C ARG A 109 -14.41 6.74 9.61
N PHE A 110 -15.70 7.06 9.77
CA PHE A 110 -16.24 8.40 9.51
C PHE A 110 -16.09 9.36 10.68
N ARG A 111 -16.16 8.85 11.91
CA ARG A 111 -16.14 9.66 13.14
C ARG A 111 -15.11 9.15 14.12
N TYR A 112 -14.52 10.10 14.86
CA TYR A 112 -13.59 9.78 15.95
C TYR A 112 -14.24 8.85 16.96
N ARG A 113 -13.56 7.73 17.24
CA ARG A 113 -14.12 6.59 17.96
C ARG A 113 -14.68 6.94 19.35
N PRO A 114 -13.94 7.59 20.27
CA PRO A 114 -14.47 8.00 21.57
C PRO A 114 -15.81 8.75 21.50
N ASN A 115 -15.92 9.71 20.57
CA ASN A 115 -17.14 10.51 20.42
C ASN A 115 -18.35 9.68 19.97
N LEU A 116 -18.13 8.62 19.18
CA LEU A 116 -19.21 7.73 18.79
C LEU A 116 -19.56 6.74 19.91
N LEU A 117 -18.56 6.23 20.63
CA LEU A 117 -18.76 5.31 21.75
C LEU A 117 -19.62 5.91 22.86
N GLU A 118 -19.43 7.19 23.20
CA GLU A 118 -20.22 7.89 24.22
C GLU A 118 -21.71 8.00 23.89
N LEU A 119 -22.09 7.84 22.62
CA LEU A 119 -23.45 8.04 22.14
C LEU A 119 -24.18 6.72 21.85
N LEU A 120 -23.46 5.61 21.89
CA LEU A 120 -23.99 4.28 21.58
C LEU A 120 -24.52 3.57 22.83
N PRO A 121 -25.59 2.77 22.73
CA PRO A 121 -26.15 2.05 23.87
C PRO A 121 -25.28 0.86 24.31
N ASP A 122 -25.27 0.52 25.60
CA ASP A 122 -24.39 -0.54 26.16
C ASP A 122 -24.56 -1.92 25.48
N CYS A 123 -25.75 -2.21 24.96
CA CYS A 123 -26.04 -3.47 24.27
C CYS A 123 -25.17 -3.69 23.01
N VAL A 124 -24.54 -2.64 22.48
CA VAL A 124 -23.70 -2.73 21.28
C VAL A 124 -22.25 -3.09 21.54
N ILE A 125 -21.76 -2.96 22.79
CA ILE A 125 -20.35 -3.14 23.16
C ILE A 125 -19.71 -4.43 22.58
N PRO A 126 -20.37 -5.61 22.61
CA PRO A 126 -19.80 -6.85 22.06
C PRO A 126 -19.63 -6.88 20.54
N TYR A 127 -20.19 -5.90 19.82
CA TYR A 127 -20.17 -5.80 18.37
C TYR A 127 -19.25 -4.69 17.86
N ILE A 128 -18.63 -3.93 18.77
CA ILE A 128 -17.72 -2.85 18.44
C ILE A 128 -16.41 -3.46 17.92
N PRO A 129 -15.91 -3.03 16.75
CA PRO A 129 -14.63 -3.50 16.22
C PRO A 129 -13.48 -3.13 17.16
N PRO A 130 -12.36 -3.87 17.17
CA PRO A 130 -11.19 -3.52 17.96
C PRO A 130 -10.67 -2.12 17.59
N GLU A 131 -9.93 -1.51 18.52
CA GLU A 131 -9.32 -0.21 18.26
C GLU A 131 -8.21 -0.34 17.20
N PRO A 132 -8.11 0.58 16.21
CA PRO A 132 -7.15 0.49 15.11
C PRO A 132 -5.73 0.93 15.53
N ILE A 133 -5.21 0.30 16.58
CA ILE A 133 -3.88 0.51 17.15
C ILE A 133 -2.87 -0.34 16.34
N PRO A 134 -1.70 0.22 15.98
CA PRO A 134 -0.63 -0.55 15.33
C PRO A 134 -0.10 -1.64 16.25
N ALA A 135 0.08 -2.85 15.70
CA ALA A 135 0.67 -3.98 16.39
C ALA A 135 2.12 -4.18 15.94
N CYS A 136 3.01 -3.29 16.39
CA CYS A 136 4.43 -3.38 16.11
C CYS A 136 5.13 -4.23 17.18
N PRO A 137 5.78 -5.36 16.82
CA PRO A 137 6.45 -6.22 17.80
C PRO A 137 7.62 -5.52 18.53
N TYR A 138 8.23 -4.51 17.90
CA TYR A 138 9.40 -3.79 18.43
C TYR A 138 9.07 -2.57 19.30
N THR A 139 7.81 -2.11 19.29
CA THR A 139 7.37 -0.97 20.10
C THR A 139 6.21 -1.31 21.03
N ALA A 140 5.68 -2.53 20.97
CA ALA A 140 4.69 -3.01 21.91
C ALA A 140 5.32 -3.08 23.31
N GLU A 141 4.68 -2.48 24.31
CA GLU A 141 4.97 -2.83 25.70
C GLU A 141 4.75 -4.35 25.86
N PRO A 142 5.60 -5.06 26.62
CA PRO A 142 5.32 -6.45 26.95
C PRO A 142 3.91 -6.52 27.54
N PRO A 143 3.10 -7.54 27.18
CA PRO A 143 1.72 -7.62 27.66
C PRO A 143 1.73 -7.50 29.18
N HIS A 144 1.14 -6.41 29.71
CA HIS A 144 0.92 -6.28 31.14
C HIS A 144 0.15 -7.52 31.56
N GLU A 145 0.79 -8.40 32.31
CA GLU A 145 0.09 -9.46 33.03
C GLU A 145 -1.04 -8.76 33.78
N SER A 146 -2.27 -9.16 33.44
CA SER A 146 -3.51 -8.65 33.99
C SER A 146 -3.35 -8.31 35.47
N LEU A 147 -3.66 -7.07 35.83
CA LEU A 147 -3.75 -6.60 37.22
C LEU A 147 -4.38 -7.70 38.09
N PRO A 148 -3.70 -8.15 39.17
CA PRO A 148 -4.32 -9.10 40.07
C PRO A 148 -5.56 -8.46 40.69
N LEU A 149 -6.63 -9.25 40.75
CA LEU A 149 -7.90 -8.94 41.40
C LEU A 149 -7.70 -8.20 42.75
N PRO A 150 -8.63 -7.31 43.13
CA PRO A 150 -8.52 -6.54 44.37
C PRO A 150 -8.40 -7.49 45.58
N GLY A 151 -7.24 -7.49 46.24
CA GLY A 151 -6.92 -8.35 47.38
C GLY A 151 -5.51 -8.95 47.38
N ALA A 152 -4.76 -8.87 46.28
CA ALA A 152 -3.36 -9.28 46.28
C ALA A 152 -2.45 -8.27 47.02
N PRO A 153 -1.45 -8.74 47.79
CA PRO A 153 -0.50 -7.85 48.47
C PRO A 153 0.23 -6.96 47.46
N PRO A 154 0.61 -5.72 47.84
CA PRO A 154 1.29 -4.81 46.93
C PRO A 154 2.59 -5.46 46.44
N PRO A 155 2.91 -5.35 45.14
CA PRO A 155 4.19 -5.83 44.63
C PRO A 155 5.32 -5.06 45.32
N PRO A 156 6.49 -5.69 45.50
CA PRO A 156 7.64 -5.04 46.12
C PRO A 156 8.01 -3.75 45.36
N PRO A 157 8.57 -2.74 46.05
CA PRO A 157 8.94 -1.48 45.42
C PRO A 157 9.88 -1.77 44.25
N ALA A 158 9.55 -1.20 43.10
CA ALA A 158 10.27 -1.38 41.84
C ALA A 158 11.77 -1.19 42.06
N ALA A 159 12.49 -2.31 42.13
CA ALA A 159 13.87 -2.32 41.68
C ALA A 159 13.81 -1.90 40.21
N GLU A 160 14.64 -0.93 39.85
CA GLU A 160 14.83 -0.44 38.49
C GLU A 160 15.17 -1.63 37.58
N LEU A 161 14.15 -2.29 37.05
CA LEU A 161 14.31 -3.26 35.98
C LEU A 161 14.68 -2.43 34.76
N PRO A 162 15.85 -2.66 34.13
CA PRO A 162 16.20 -1.96 32.92
C PRO A 162 15.09 -2.22 31.91
N LEU A 163 14.56 -1.15 31.31
CA LEU A 163 13.62 -1.15 30.18
C LEU A 163 13.78 -2.46 29.40
N THR A 164 12.93 -3.44 29.69
CA THR A 164 13.10 -4.78 29.16
C THR A 164 12.83 -4.68 27.68
N ILE A 165 13.94 -4.73 26.94
CA ILE A 165 14.06 -4.99 25.51
C ILE A 165 12.90 -5.90 25.13
N THR A 166 12.05 -5.42 24.23
CA THR A 166 10.97 -6.22 23.65
C THR A 166 11.54 -7.60 23.29
N SER A 167 10.90 -8.68 23.71
CA SER A 167 11.37 -10.07 23.52
C SER A 167 11.47 -10.53 22.05
N TYR A 168 11.41 -9.59 21.10
CA TYR A 168 11.49 -9.84 19.69
C TYR A 168 12.95 -9.70 19.23
N PRO A 169 13.52 -10.72 18.55
CA PRO A 169 14.86 -10.64 18.01
C PRO A 169 15.02 -9.41 17.10
N GLY A 170 16.10 -8.65 17.28
CA GLY A 170 16.42 -7.55 16.37
C GLY A 170 15.92 -6.16 16.73
N HIS A 171 15.57 -5.92 17.99
CA HIS A 171 15.16 -4.59 18.46
C HIS A 171 16.21 -3.50 18.18
N LEU A 172 17.51 -3.82 18.29
CA LEU A 172 18.59 -2.85 18.02
C LEU A 172 18.69 -2.51 16.53
N GLU A 173 18.61 -3.51 15.66
CA GLU A 173 18.54 -3.34 14.21
C GLU A 173 17.33 -2.48 13.82
N PHE A 174 16.16 -2.75 14.39
CA PHE A 174 14.96 -1.93 14.20
C PHE A 174 15.22 -0.46 14.55
N LEU A 175 15.86 -0.18 15.69
CA LEU A 175 16.17 1.20 16.10
C LEU A 175 17.18 1.88 15.17
N GLU A 176 18.21 1.18 14.69
CA GLU A 176 19.17 1.75 13.74
C GLU A 176 18.52 2.02 12.37
N VAL A 177 17.66 1.11 11.89
CA VAL A 177 16.85 1.36 10.69
C VAL A 177 16.00 2.62 10.86
N GLN A 178 15.32 2.79 12.01
CA GLN A 178 14.51 3.98 12.27
C GLN A 178 15.30 5.28 12.25
N LYS A 179 16.58 5.29 12.67
CA LYS A 179 17.44 6.49 12.61
C LYS A 179 17.78 6.88 11.17
N LEU A 180 17.80 5.91 10.26
CA LEU A 180 18.10 6.13 8.85
C LEU A 180 16.87 6.54 8.02
N LEU A 181 15.66 6.56 8.62
CA LEU A 181 14.40 6.90 7.96
C LEU A 181 13.98 8.37 8.20
N PHE A 182 14.13 9.19 7.17
CA PHE A 182 13.80 10.62 7.16
C PHE A 182 12.54 10.92 6.33
N PHE A 183 11.72 11.84 6.85
CA PHE A 183 10.45 12.25 6.23
C PHE A 183 10.58 13.31 5.14
N SER A 184 11.60 14.15 5.22
CA SER A 184 11.73 15.33 4.37
C SER A 184 13.04 15.27 3.61
N PHE A 185 12.92 14.94 2.33
CA PHE A 185 13.77 15.44 1.26
C PHE A 185 12.81 16.39 0.49
N ARG A 186 12.98 17.71 0.60
CA ARG A 186 12.04 18.69 0.04
C ARG A 186 12.00 18.48 -1.47
N GLN A 187 10.80 18.27 -2.01
CA GLN A 187 10.61 18.25 -3.45
C GLN A 187 10.82 19.68 -4.01
N PRO A 188 11.37 19.83 -5.23
CA PRO A 188 11.54 21.12 -5.90
C PRO A 188 10.26 21.97 -6.00
N GLY A 189 9.07 21.35 -5.94
CA GLY A 189 7.77 22.04 -6.04
C GLY A 189 7.11 22.51 -4.73
N ASP A 190 7.62 22.13 -3.56
CA ASP A 190 6.89 22.38 -2.28
C ASP A 190 7.20 23.76 -1.67
N ALA A 191 8.19 24.48 -2.19
CA ALA A 191 8.55 25.84 -1.76
C ALA A 191 7.44 26.87 -2.06
N GLY A 192 6.71 26.71 -3.18
CA GLY A 192 5.61 27.61 -3.56
C GLY A 192 4.40 27.54 -2.62
N ARG A 193 4.09 26.36 -2.06
CA ARG A 193 2.95 26.17 -1.16
C ARG A 193 3.20 26.70 0.26
N GLN A 194 4.44 26.70 0.73
CA GLN A 194 4.77 27.25 2.05
C GLN A 194 4.93 28.78 2.03
N ALA A 195 5.40 29.38 0.93
CA ALA A 195 5.44 30.84 0.78
C ALA A 195 4.02 31.46 0.85
N GLN A 196 3.01 30.80 0.26
CA GLN A 196 1.61 31.23 0.38
C GLN A 196 1.02 31.08 1.79
N LYS A 197 1.45 30.09 2.57
CA LYS A 197 1.02 29.93 3.98
C LYS A 197 1.75 30.86 4.95
N ALA A 198 3.00 31.20 4.68
CA ALA A 198 3.76 32.14 5.48
C ALA A 198 3.36 33.62 5.23
N GLY A 199 2.93 33.95 4.00
CA GLY A 199 2.46 35.30 3.64
C GLY A 199 1.05 35.66 4.14
N ALA A 200 0.25 34.68 4.56
CA ALA A 200 -1.14 34.90 4.99
C ALA A 200 -1.30 35.29 6.48
N HIS A 201 -0.22 35.31 7.27
CA HIS A 201 -0.28 35.58 8.72
C HIS A 201 0.36 36.91 9.16
N SER A 202 0.71 37.81 8.23
CA SER A 202 1.16 39.17 8.58
C SER A 202 0.32 40.25 7.92
N ARG A 203 -0.93 40.42 8.37
CA ARG A 203 -1.65 41.72 8.36
C ARG A 203 -2.89 41.63 9.24
N GLY A 204 -2.72 42.04 10.50
CA GLY A 204 -3.81 42.23 11.43
C GLY A 204 -4.58 43.53 11.15
N ALA A 205 -5.90 43.38 11.08
CA ALA A 205 -6.94 44.26 11.62
C ALA A 205 -6.88 45.78 11.35
N SER A 206 -7.80 46.26 10.50
CA SER A 206 -8.75 47.30 10.88
C SER A 206 -10.06 47.16 10.09
N ASN A 207 -11.19 47.22 10.81
CA ASN A 207 -12.54 47.32 10.26
C ASN A 207 -12.80 48.75 9.76
N VAL A 208 -13.61 48.91 8.71
CA VAL A 208 -14.83 49.75 8.66
C VAL A 208 -15.51 49.58 7.29
N ALA A 209 -16.84 49.54 7.35
CA ALA A 209 -17.80 49.28 6.28
C ALA A 209 -17.96 50.43 5.26
N GLY A 210 -18.59 50.10 4.12
CA GLY A 210 -19.55 51.00 3.45
C GLY A 210 -19.25 51.38 2.00
N ASP A 211 -20.07 50.84 1.11
CA ASP A 211 -20.71 51.50 -0.04
C ASP A 211 -19.92 52.13 -1.21
N ARG A 212 -20.41 51.73 -2.39
CA ARG A 212 -20.65 52.47 -3.64
C ARG A 212 -19.61 52.44 -4.76
N GLU A 213 -20.07 51.82 -5.85
CA GLU A 213 -19.78 52.15 -7.24
C GLU A 213 -19.92 53.66 -7.53
N ALA A 214 -19.00 54.16 -8.37
CA ALA A 214 -19.26 54.91 -9.60
C ALA A 214 -18.22 56.03 -9.84
N ALA A 215 -17.89 56.20 -11.12
CA ALA A 215 -17.23 57.35 -11.76
C ALA A 215 -15.71 57.45 -11.62
N LEU A 216 -14.94 57.83 -12.65
CA LEU A 216 -15.02 57.92 -14.11
C LEU A 216 -13.60 58.40 -14.50
N ASP A 217 -13.21 58.11 -15.74
CA ASP A 217 -12.19 58.75 -16.55
C ASP A 217 -11.57 60.05 -16.02
N GLU A 218 -10.23 60.13 -16.05
CA GLU A 218 -9.49 61.12 -16.86
C GLU A 218 -7.98 60.95 -16.64
N HIS A 219 -7.22 61.04 -17.75
CA HIS A 219 -5.75 60.98 -17.89
C HIS A 219 -5.11 59.63 -18.26
N GLU A 220 -5.63 58.98 -19.29
CA GLU A 220 -4.81 58.30 -20.31
C GLU A 220 -4.62 59.26 -21.51
N ALA A 221 -3.42 59.83 -21.61
CA ALA A 221 -2.77 60.48 -22.77
C ALA A 221 -1.77 61.50 -22.21
N GLU A 222 -0.52 61.47 -22.67
CA GLU A 222 0.66 62.24 -22.21
C GLU A 222 1.61 61.55 -21.20
N ARG A 223 1.78 60.22 -21.30
CA ARG A 223 3.00 59.54 -20.85
C ARG A 223 3.53 58.47 -21.83
N GLU A 224 3.18 58.59 -23.10
CA GLU A 224 3.94 57.96 -24.18
C GLU A 224 4.82 59.07 -24.79
N GLU A 225 6.11 58.78 -25.00
CA GLU A 225 7.19 59.70 -25.40
C GLU A 225 7.93 60.44 -24.26
N CYS A 226 8.43 59.71 -23.25
CA CYS A 226 9.75 59.96 -22.64
C CYS A 226 10.09 58.88 -21.59
N GLU A 227 10.21 57.62 -21.99
CA GLU A 227 10.85 56.59 -21.14
C GLU A 227 11.50 55.45 -21.96
N GLU A 228 11.90 55.69 -23.22
CA GLU A 228 12.85 54.80 -23.92
C GLU A 228 14.30 55.20 -23.61
N ARG A 229 14.71 55.08 -22.34
CA ARG A 229 16.12 55.04 -21.90
C ARG A 229 16.24 54.72 -20.41
N GLY A 230 15.82 53.51 -20.02
CA GLY A 230 15.97 53.07 -18.63
C GLY A 230 15.29 51.76 -18.25
N GLU A 231 14.42 51.19 -19.10
CA GLU A 231 13.62 50.01 -18.74
C GLU A 231 14.26 48.65 -19.11
N ASP A 232 15.33 48.62 -19.92
CA ASP A 232 16.01 47.37 -20.25
C ASP A 232 16.85 46.84 -19.07
N GLY A 233 17.46 47.73 -18.28
CA GLY A 233 18.31 47.35 -17.13
C GLY A 233 17.53 46.82 -15.92
N GLU A 234 16.37 47.40 -15.59
CA GLU A 234 15.54 46.91 -14.46
C GLU A 234 14.80 45.59 -14.79
N LYS A 235 14.63 45.28 -16.08
CA LYS A 235 14.08 44.01 -16.53
C LYS A 235 15.14 42.92 -16.57
N GLU A 236 16.35 43.24 -17.02
CA GLU A 236 17.52 42.35 -16.92
C GLU A 236 17.86 42.04 -15.46
N GLU A 237 17.92 43.02 -14.55
CA GLU A 237 18.19 42.77 -13.12
C GLU A 237 17.12 41.89 -12.44
N ARG A 238 15.86 41.98 -12.86
CA ARG A 238 14.77 41.12 -12.35
C ARG A 238 14.77 39.71 -12.94
N GLU A 239 15.25 39.55 -14.17
CA GLU A 239 15.44 38.26 -14.81
C GLU A 239 16.68 37.56 -14.22
N GLU A 240 17.78 38.28 -14.01
CA GLU A 240 18.98 37.80 -13.29
C GLU A 240 18.67 37.39 -11.84
N GLU A 241 17.95 38.22 -11.06
CA GLU A 241 17.52 37.83 -9.70
C GLU A 241 16.61 36.59 -9.68
N ARG A 242 15.87 36.34 -10.76
CA ARG A 242 14.99 35.19 -10.89
C ARG A 242 15.79 33.94 -11.26
N GLU A 243 16.73 34.06 -12.18
CA GLU A 243 17.66 33.01 -12.57
C GLU A 243 18.53 32.59 -11.39
N GLU A 244 19.13 33.53 -10.63
CA GLU A 244 19.90 33.22 -9.43
C GLU A 244 19.06 32.49 -8.37
N ARG A 245 17.77 32.87 -8.20
CA ARG A 245 16.85 32.17 -7.27
C ARG A 245 16.42 30.80 -7.77
N GLU A 246 16.37 30.60 -9.08
CA GLU A 246 16.08 29.30 -9.70
C GLU A 246 17.31 28.39 -9.58
N GLU A 247 18.53 28.89 -9.83
CA GLU A 247 19.81 28.20 -9.61
C GLU A 247 20.02 27.82 -8.13
N GLU A 248 19.80 28.73 -7.17
CA GLU A 248 19.89 28.41 -5.74
C GLU A 248 18.87 27.32 -5.29
N ARG A 249 17.73 27.22 -5.98
CA ARG A 249 16.73 26.19 -5.72
C ARG A 249 17.15 24.86 -6.31
N GLU A 250 17.70 24.85 -7.52
CA GLU A 250 18.25 23.67 -8.18
C GLU A 250 19.43 23.11 -7.37
N GLU A 251 20.42 23.93 -7.01
CA GLU A 251 21.54 23.48 -6.19
C GLU A 251 21.11 22.93 -4.82
N ARG A 252 20.05 23.51 -4.23
CA ARG A 252 19.51 23.01 -2.96
C ARG A 252 18.78 21.68 -3.17
N ALA A 253 18.06 21.51 -4.29
CA ALA A 253 17.41 20.25 -4.62
C ALA A 253 18.44 19.14 -4.84
N ASP A 254 19.50 19.41 -5.59
CA ASP A 254 20.59 18.46 -5.83
C ASP A 254 21.26 18.03 -4.52
N ARG A 255 21.53 19.00 -3.62
CA ARG A 255 22.07 18.70 -2.28
C ARG A 255 21.13 17.86 -1.41
N GLU A 256 19.82 17.94 -1.63
CA GLU A 256 18.83 17.15 -0.89
C GLU A 256 18.65 15.74 -1.50
N ASP A 257 18.77 15.62 -2.81
CA ASP A 257 18.75 14.34 -3.52
C ASP A 257 20.04 13.54 -3.28
N ASP A 258 21.21 14.19 -3.21
CA ASP A 258 22.46 13.57 -2.76
C ASP A 258 22.35 13.02 -1.33
N LYS A 259 21.75 13.79 -0.42
CA LYS A 259 21.49 13.32 0.95
C LYS A 259 20.53 12.15 0.95
N ARG A 260 19.50 12.17 0.12
CA ARG A 260 18.54 11.08 -0.02
C ARG A 260 19.24 9.81 -0.49
N ALA A 261 20.00 9.88 -1.58
CA ALA A 261 20.76 8.77 -2.13
C ALA A 261 21.74 8.21 -1.09
N TRP A 262 22.43 9.07 -0.35
CA TRP A 262 23.36 8.64 0.69
C TRP A 262 22.67 7.95 1.88
N MET A 263 21.50 8.44 2.31
CA MET A 263 20.71 7.80 3.36
C MET A 263 20.16 6.43 2.91
N GLN A 264 19.72 6.33 1.66
CA GLN A 264 19.30 5.06 1.05
C GLN A 264 20.46 4.07 0.96
N TYR A 265 21.63 4.52 0.50
CA TYR A 265 22.87 3.73 0.44
C TYR A 265 23.28 3.22 1.82
N LYS A 266 23.27 4.08 2.84
CA LYS A 266 23.56 3.68 4.22
C LYS A 266 22.59 2.63 4.76
N LEU A 267 21.31 2.77 4.45
CA LEU A 267 20.31 1.80 4.85
C LEU A 267 20.54 0.47 4.14
N ALA A 268 20.83 0.47 2.83
CA ALA A 268 21.19 -0.73 2.09
C ALA A 268 22.48 -1.39 2.64
N LYS A 269 23.50 -0.59 2.98
CA LYS A 269 24.76 -1.06 3.58
C LYS A 269 24.51 -1.73 4.93
N LEU A 270 23.66 -1.13 5.78
CA LEU A 270 23.26 -1.71 7.05
C LEU A 270 22.54 -3.05 6.83
N LEU A 271 21.51 -3.08 5.98
CA LEU A 271 20.73 -4.31 5.74
C LEU A 271 21.60 -5.44 5.16
N ARG A 272 22.45 -5.15 4.17
CA ARG A 272 23.39 -6.12 3.60
C ARG A 272 24.39 -6.62 4.63
N GLY A 273 24.98 -5.71 5.41
CA GLY A 273 25.94 -6.06 6.46
C GLY A 273 25.36 -6.89 7.61
N ARG A 274 24.03 -6.90 7.76
CA ARG A 274 23.31 -7.75 8.73
C ARG A 274 22.85 -9.08 8.16
N LEU A 275 22.78 -9.23 6.84
CA LEU A 275 22.37 -10.48 6.21
C LEU A 275 23.30 -11.62 6.64
N HIS A 276 22.73 -12.75 7.06
CA HIS A 276 23.46 -13.91 7.59
C HIS A 276 24.32 -13.65 8.83
N ARG A 277 24.09 -12.54 9.56
CA ARG A 277 24.67 -12.31 10.90
C ARG A 277 23.63 -12.51 11.99
N LYS A 278 24.10 -12.77 13.21
CA LYS A 278 23.23 -12.93 14.39
C LYS A 278 22.82 -11.57 14.94
N THR A 279 21.65 -11.47 15.56
CA THR A 279 21.13 -10.20 16.13
C THR A 279 22.15 -9.47 17.00
N TRP A 280 22.08 -8.14 17.03
CA TRP A 280 22.95 -7.34 17.87
C TRP A 280 22.61 -7.48 19.35
N LYS A 281 23.65 -7.43 20.19
CA LYS A 281 23.59 -7.09 21.61
C LYS A 281 24.40 -5.82 21.87
N LYS A 282 24.03 -5.07 22.91
CA LYS A 282 24.86 -3.93 23.35
C LYS A 282 26.17 -4.46 23.90
N ARG A 283 27.28 -3.95 23.39
CA ARG A 283 28.60 -4.27 23.94
C ARG A 283 28.64 -3.79 25.39
N GLU A 284 28.86 -4.72 26.32
CA GLU A 284 29.09 -4.35 27.71
C GLU A 284 30.37 -3.53 27.78
N ARG A 285 30.27 -2.26 28.17
CA ARG A 285 31.45 -1.50 28.53
C ARG A 285 32.03 -2.18 29.75
N ARG A 286 33.09 -2.97 29.58
CA ARG A 286 33.95 -3.38 30.69
C ARG A 286 34.39 -2.09 31.40
N SER A 287 33.82 -1.84 32.57
CA SER A 287 34.40 -0.91 33.53
C SER A 287 35.82 -1.42 33.75
N PHE A 288 36.81 -0.71 33.21
CA PHE A 288 38.20 -0.88 33.61
C PHE A 288 38.33 -0.42 35.07
N SER A 289 37.98 -1.31 35.99
CA SER A 289 38.36 -1.29 37.39
C SER A 289 38.64 -2.73 37.76
N GLU A 290 39.87 -3.01 38.21
CA GLU A 290 40.45 -4.33 38.50
C GLU A 290 41.09 -5.04 37.30
N SER A 291 42.31 -4.63 36.98
CA SER A 291 43.45 -5.52 36.65
C SER A 291 44.70 -4.66 36.42
N ALA A 292 45.19 -4.02 37.49
CA ALA A 292 46.46 -3.30 37.50
C ALA A 292 47.50 -3.98 38.41
N GLU A 293 47.38 -5.30 38.66
CA GLU A 293 48.24 -6.01 39.62
C GLU A 293 48.91 -7.30 39.11
N ASP A 294 48.91 -7.59 37.80
CA ASP A 294 49.63 -8.77 37.26
C ASP A 294 50.71 -8.45 36.20
N ALA A 295 51.18 -7.20 36.16
CA ALA A 295 52.27 -6.78 35.28
C ALA A 295 53.57 -6.50 36.06
N VAL A 296 54.05 -7.46 36.86
CA VAL A 296 55.43 -7.48 37.39
C VAL A 296 55.82 -8.90 37.82
N ASP A 297 56.05 -9.79 36.85
CA ASP A 297 57.15 -10.77 36.95
C ASP A 297 57.27 -11.60 35.67
N ALA A 298 58.20 -11.21 34.79
CA ALA A 298 59.02 -12.13 33.96
C ALA A 298 59.87 -11.33 32.97
N SER A 299 60.84 -10.56 33.49
CA SER A 299 61.99 -10.13 32.69
C SER A 299 63.26 -10.68 33.34
N SER A 300 63.73 -11.85 32.89
CA SER A 300 65.15 -12.21 33.00
C SER A 300 65.55 -13.42 32.16
N LYS A 301 66.48 -13.19 31.22
CA LYS A 301 67.37 -14.14 30.50
C LYS A 301 66.69 -14.97 29.41
N ARG A 302 67.21 -15.15 28.19
CA ARG A 302 68.54 -15.05 27.53
C ARG A 302 68.20 -15.12 26.02
N GLY A 303 68.71 -14.29 25.11
CA GLY A 303 70.09 -14.32 24.60
C GLY A 303 70.11 -14.66 23.10
N LEU A 304 70.33 -13.63 22.27
CA LEU A 304 71.03 -13.59 20.97
C LEU A 304 70.67 -14.62 19.88
N ASN A 305 70.03 -14.16 18.80
CA ASN A 305 70.63 -14.23 17.46
C ASN A 305 69.97 -13.24 16.48
N ASP A 306 70.78 -12.86 15.51
CA ASP A 306 70.76 -11.69 14.65
C ASP A 306 70.11 -11.97 13.28
N GLU A 307 69.64 -10.90 12.65
CA GLU A 307 69.27 -10.73 11.23
C GLU A 307 68.22 -11.67 10.60
N SER A 308 66.98 -11.17 10.42
CA SER A 308 66.41 -10.98 9.06
C SER A 308 65.02 -10.32 9.08
N ARG A 309 64.99 -9.16 8.41
CA ARG A 309 63.95 -8.73 7.46
C ARG A 309 62.61 -8.21 8.02
N GLU A 310 62.51 -6.90 7.94
CA GLU A 310 61.32 -6.05 7.93
C GLU A 310 60.23 -6.61 7.00
N GLU A 311 59.09 -7.07 7.55
CA GLU A 311 57.78 -7.13 6.87
C GLU A 311 56.64 -7.58 7.82
N GLU A 312 56.46 -6.94 8.98
CA GLU A 312 55.29 -7.19 9.85
C GLU A 312 54.80 -5.90 10.53
N THR A 313 54.34 -4.93 9.73
CA THR A 313 53.55 -3.80 10.25
C THR A 313 52.44 -3.40 9.26
N LYS A 314 51.64 -4.38 8.82
CA LYS A 314 50.37 -4.14 8.10
C LYS A 314 49.17 -4.92 8.63
N ASP A 315 49.36 -6.07 9.27
CA ASP A 315 48.24 -6.88 9.82
C ASP A 315 47.65 -6.41 11.15
N SER A 316 48.17 -5.34 11.76
CA SER A 316 47.65 -4.80 13.03
C SER A 316 46.78 -3.55 12.89
N ARG A 317 46.63 -3.02 11.66
CA ARG A 317 45.77 -1.86 11.39
C ARG A 317 44.38 -2.27 10.88
N ASP A 318 44.28 -3.42 10.21
CA ASP A 318 43.02 -3.95 9.68
C ASP A 318 42.14 -4.62 10.75
N ALA A 319 42.69 -4.90 11.95
CA ALA A 319 41.92 -5.37 13.10
C ALA A 319 41.32 -4.25 13.96
N PHE A 320 41.63 -2.98 13.69
CA PHE A 320 41.30 -1.86 14.60
C PHE A 320 40.21 -0.90 14.09
N GLU A 321 39.77 -0.98 12.84
CA GLU A 321 38.68 -0.15 12.29
C GLU A 321 37.38 -0.91 12.01
N ALA A 322 37.41 -2.25 11.98
CA ALA A 322 36.21 -3.07 11.80
C ALA A 322 35.38 -3.29 13.09
N ASP A 323 35.87 -2.85 14.26
CA ASP A 323 35.32 -3.25 15.58
C ASP A 323 34.95 -2.10 16.55
N SER A 324 34.68 -0.88 16.05
CA SER A 324 34.31 0.26 16.91
C SER A 324 32.81 0.63 16.85
N GLY A 325 31.92 -0.35 16.74
CA GLY A 325 30.48 -0.16 16.94
C GLY A 325 30.09 -0.30 18.42
N PRO A 326 28.97 0.31 18.88
CA PRO A 326 28.44 0.08 20.23
C PRO A 326 27.78 -1.31 20.39
N TYR A 327 27.71 -2.09 19.31
CA TYR A 327 27.04 -3.38 19.26
C TYR A 327 28.02 -4.47 18.83
N GLU A 328 27.77 -5.68 19.31
CA GLU A 328 28.45 -6.91 18.90
C GLU A 328 27.39 -7.96 18.55
N ASP A 329 27.77 -8.99 17.77
CA ASP A 329 26.84 -10.07 17.44
C ASP A 329 26.54 -10.89 18.70
N ASP A 330 25.26 -11.13 18.94
CA ASP A 330 24.80 -12.01 20.01
C ASP A 330 25.01 -13.46 19.59
N GLU A 331 25.85 -14.20 20.29
CA GLU A 331 26.14 -15.61 19.96
C GLU A 331 24.88 -16.49 20.07
N GLU A 332 23.90 -16.11 20.89
CA GLU A 332 22.61 -16.78 21.02
C GLU A 332 21.51 -16.12 20.16
N GLY A 333 21.88 -15.10 19.38
CA GLY A 333 20.98 -14.27 18.58
C GLY A 333 20.40 -14.94 17.34
N HIS A 334 19.27 -14.41 16.88
CA HIS A 334 18.60 -14.86 15.65
C HIS A 334 19.45 -14.58 14.42
N LEU A 335 19.53 -15.53 13.48
CA LEU A 335 20.24 -15.36 12.23
C LEU A 335 19.37 -14.64 11.21
N TRP A 336 19.80 -13.47 10.76
CA TRP A 336 19.01 -12.66 9.84
C TRP A 336 18.93 -13.27 8.44
N THR A 337 17.70 -13.55 8.00
CA THR A 337 17.40 -13.84 6.60
C THR A 337 16.95 -12.58 5.86
N LEU A 338 16.92 -12.65 4.52
CA LEU A 338 16.47 -11.54 3.68
C LEU A 338 15.01 -11.16 3.98
N THR A 339 14.14 -12.15 4.23
CA THR A 339 12.72 -11.94 4.54
C THR A 339 12.55 -11.31 5.93
N ASP A 340 13.34 -11.71 6.92
CA ASP A 340 13.32 -11.10 8.26
C ASP A 340 13.72 -9.63 8.23
N LEU A 341 14.82 -9.30 7.54
CA LEU A 341 15.29 -7.91 7.38
C LEU A 341 14.28 -7.06 6.60
N SER A 342 13.62 -7.66 5.60
CA SER A 342 12.52 -7.03 4.85
C SER A 342 11.35 -6.67 5.76
N GLN A 343 10.98 -7.56 6.70
CA GLN A 343 9.95 -7.28 7.69
C GLN A 343 10.40 -6.17 8.67
N VAL A 344 11.64 -6.21 9.17
CA VAL A 344 12.20 -5.17 10.05
C VAL A 344 12.10 -3.80 9.39
N LEU A 345 12.47 -3.69 8.10
CA LEU A 345 12.36 -2.45 7.35
C LEU A 345 10.92 -1.93 7.31
N VAL A 346 9.95 -2.79 6.95
CA VAL A 346 8.54 -2.41 6.88
C VAL A 346 7.99 -2.01 8.25
N PHE A 347 8.29 -2.77 9.30
CA PHE A 347 7.91 -2.42 10.67
C PHE A 347 8.50 -1.07 11.09
N ALA A 348 9.78 -0.84 10.83
CA ALA A 348 10.46 0.42 11.15
C ALA A 348 9.85 1.61 10.40
N LEU A 349 9.58 1.43 9.09
CA LEU A 349 8.96 2.44 8.24
C LEU A 349 7.55 2.78 8.71
N LEU A 350 6.71 1.78 8.96
CA LEU A 350 5.33 1.99 9.39
C LEU A 350 5.30 2.59 10.80
N ALA A 351 6.13 2.11 11.73
CA ALA A 351 6.24 2.65 13.08
C ALA A 351 6.71 4.12 13.07
N ARG A 352 7.67 4.45 12.20
CA ARG A 352 8.12 5.84 12.01
C ARG A 352 6.96 6.67 11.45
N GLY A 353 6.32 6.20 10.38
CA GLY A 353 5.22 6.86 9.65
C GLY A 353 3.86 6.90 10.33
N LEU A 354 3.72 6.49 11.59
CA LEU A 354 2.43 6.31 12.29
C LEU A 354 1.54 7.55 12.38
N LYS A 355 2.10 8.75 12.22
CA LYS A 355 1.38 10.01 12.43
C LYS A 355 0.18 10.17 11.49
N THR A 356 0.36 9.93 10.20
CA THR A 356 -0.72 9.89 9.20
C THR A 356 -0.33 8.98 8.04
N LEU A 357 -1.31 8.50 7.28
CA LEU A 357 -1.04 7.71 6.07
C LEU A 357 -0.17 8.44 5.04
N THR A 358 -0.25 9.77 4.98
CA THR A 358 0.61 10.58 4.12
C THR A 358 2.08 10.57 4.56
N HIS A 359 2.37 10.38 5.85
CA HIS A 359 3.75 10.23 6.32
C HIS A 359 4.31 8.86 5.92
N SER A 360 3.53 7.78 6.07
CA SER A 360 3.95 6.47 5.58
C SER A 360 4.12 6.44 4.06
N GLU A 361 3.22 7.08 3.30
CA GLU A 361 3.30 7.15 1.84
C GLU A 361 4.60 7.83 1.38
N ARG A 362 4.95 8.96 1.98
CA ARG A 362 6.21 9.67 1.69
C ARG A 362 7.45 8.84 2.00
N LEU A 363 7.43 8.05 3.08
CA LEU A 363 8.55 7.17 3.40
C LEU A 363 8.69 6.05 2.37
N VAL A 364 7.58 5.48 1.90
CA VAL A 364 7.62 4.45 0.84
C VAL A 364 8.22 5.04 -0.44
N GLU A 365 7.77 6.23 -0.86
CA GLU A 365 8.33 6.95 -2.01
C GLU A 365 9.83 7.21 -1.85
N ASN A 366 10.24 7.78 -0.71
CA ASN A 366 11.62 8.17 -0.45
C ASN A 366 12.58 6.98 -0.37
N TYR A 367 12.11 5.79 0.01
CA TYR A 367 12.95 4.61 0.20
C TYR A 367 12.63 3.49 -0.79
N PHE A 368 11.86 3.78 -1.85
CA PHE A 368 11.55 2.84 -2.94
C PHE A 368 12.80 2.12 -3.50
N PRO A 369 13.94 2.79 -3.76
CA PRO A 369 15.14 2.11 -4.24
C PRO A 369 15.65 1.02 -3.28
N VAL A 370 15.47 1.20 -1.96
CA VAL A 370 15.87 0.19 -0.96
C VAL A 370 14.95 -1.04 -1.01
N PHE A 371 13.66 -0.86 -1.30
CA PHE A 371 12.75 -1.98 -1.54
C PHE A 371 13.15 -2.77 -2.79
N GLN A 372 13.51 -2.10 -3.88
CA GLN A 372 14.00 -2.75 -5.09
C GLN A 372 15.33 -3.50 -4.85
N PHE A 373 16.24 -2.90 -4.09
CA PHE A 373 17.47 -3.55 -3.64
C PHE A 373 17.22 -4.88 -2.91
N LEU A 374 16.25 -4.91 -1.99
CA LEU A 374 15.86 -6.15 -1.30
C LEU A 374 15.22 -7.16 -2.25
N LYS A 375 14.36 -6.73 -3.18
CA LYS A 375 13.76 -7.62 -4.20
C LYS A 375 14.80 -8.25 -5.13
N LYS A 376 15.92 -7.55 -5.39
CA LYS A 376 17.08 -8.08 -6.11
C LYS A 376 17.97 -9.01 -5.26
N GLY A 377 17.53 -9.39 -4.06
CA GLY A 377 18.23 -10.32 -3.19
C GLY A 377 19.30 -9.69 -2.29
N ALA A 378 19.36 -8.36 -2.21
CA ALA A 378 20.45 -7.64 -1.54
C ALA A 378 21.86 -8.04 -2.03
N SER A 379 21.95 -8.44 -3.31
CA SER A 379 23.21 -8.89 -3.94
C SER A 379 24.25 -7.78 -3.99
N HIS A 380 25.52 -8.16 -4.15
CA HIS A 380 26.59 -7.16 -4.25
C HIS A 380 26.38 -6.23 -5.47
N LYS A 381 25.93 -6.79 -6.60
CA LYS A 381 25.56 -6.03 -7.80
C LYS A 381 24.46 -5.00 -7.52
N ALA A 382 23.37 -5.40 -6.87
CA ALA A 382 22.29 -4.48 -6.51
C ALA A 382 22.73 -3.41 -5.49
N PHE A 383 23.70 -3.72 -4.64
CA PHE A 383 24.29 -2.77 -3.71
C PHE A 383 25.14 -1.72 -4.43
N LEU A 384 25.93 -2.11 -5.43
CA LEU A 384 26.71 -1.19 -6.25
C LEU A 384 25.82 -0.25 -7.07
N GLU A 385 24.69 -0.72 -7.59
CA GLU A 385 23.69 0.11 -8.28
C GLU A 385 23.08 1.22 -7.39
N MET A 386 23.14 1.06 -6.07
CA MET A 386 22.63 2.04 -5.09
C MET A 386 23.67 3.10 -4.70
N ARG A 387 24.89 3.04 -5.26
CA ARG A 387 25.98 3.95 -4.91
C ARG A 387 25.64 5.38 -5.35
N PRO A 388 25.78 6.40 -4.47
CA PRO A 388 25.59 7.79 -4.86
C PRO A 388 26.69 8.24 -5.83
N ALA A 389 26.33 9.02 -6.85
CA ALA A 389 27.27 9.55 -7.85
C ALA A 389 28.43 10.36 -7.23
N THR A 390 28.16 11.05 -6.11
CA THR A 390 29.18 11.78 -5.34
C THR A 390 30.27 10.88 -4.76
N LEU A 391 29.94 9.62 -4.45
CA LEU A 391 30.86 8.64 -3.87
C LEU A 391 31.66 7.92 -4.98
N GLU A 392 31.09 7.77 -6.17
CA GLU A 392 31.83 7.34 -7.37
C GLU A 392 32.88 8.37 -7.79
N ALA A 393 32.53 9.66 -7.76
CA ALA A 393 33.45 10.74 -8.08
C ALA A 393 34.61 10.89 -7.08
N ALA A 394 34.43 10.47 -5.82
CA ALA A 394 35.43 10.55 -4.78
C ALA A 394 36.53 9.46 -4.86
N GLY A 395 36.34 8.41 -5.66
CA GLY A 395 37.32 7.32 -5.80
C GLY A 395 37.51 6.46 -4.53
N ASP A 396 36.57 6.53 -3.58
CA ASP A 396 36.57 5.66 -2.39
C ASP A 396 36.23 4.21 -2.82
N ASP A 397 37.26 3.43 -3.12
CA ASP A 397 37.18 2.04 -3.60
C ASP A 397 37.18 1.00 -2.46
N GLU A 398 37.06 1.42 -1.20
CA GLU A 398 37.14 0.47 -0.07
C GLU A 398 36.00 -0.56 -0.10
N ASP A 399 34.77 -0.13 -0.40
CA ASP A 399 33.60 -1.04 -0.47
C ASP A 399 33.58 -1.94 -1.74
N ALA A 400 34.41 -1.66 -2.75
CA ALA A 400 34.50 -2.42 -4.01
C ALA A 400 35.62 -3.48 -4.01
N ARG A 401 36.59 -3.37 -3.09
CA ARG A 401 37.74 -4.30 -3.01
C ARG A 401 37.46 -5.55 -2.17
N ASP A 402 36.44 -5.52 -1.31
CA ASP A 402 36.06 -6.60 -0.38
C ASP A 402 34.90 -7.48 -0.92
N GLY A 403 34.68 -7.49 -2.24
CA GLY A 403 33.69 -8.37 -2.87
C GLY A 403 34.18 -9.81 -2.92
N ASP A 404 33.65 -10.66 -2.04
CA ASP A 404 33.69 -12.11 -2.23
C ASP A 404 32.93 -12.45 -3.53
N ASP A 405 33.65 -12.85 -4.58
CA ASP A 405 33.15 -13.31 -5.90
C ASP A 405 32.34 -14.62 -5.81
N SER A 406 31.80 -14.96 -4.63
CA SER A 406 30.99 -16.16 -4.39
C SER A 406 29.52 -16.02 -4.82
N ASP A 407 29.11 -14.85 -5.32
CA ASP A 407 27.92 -14.70 -6.18
C ASP A 407 28.19 -15.31 -7.57
N THR A 408 28.63 -16.58 -7.60
CA THR A 408 28.81 -17.33 -8.83
C THR A 408 27.43 -17.60 -9.40
N GLU A 409 27.11 -16.94 -10.52
CA GLU A 409 25.96 -17.22 -11.38
C GLU A 409 26.05 -18.68 -11.86
N MET A 410 25.58 -19.63 -11.05
CA MET A 410 25.10 -20.90 -11.59
C MET A 410 23.91 -20.54 -12.46
N GLU A 411 23.98 -20.95 -13.72
CA GLU A 411 23.00 -20.74 -14.78
C GLU A 411 21.57 -20.74 -14.21
N GLU A 412 20.81 -19.72 -14.58
CA GLU A 412 19.42 -19.50 -14.19
C GLU A 412 18.52 -20.59 -14.79
N GLU A 413 18.63 -21.81 -14.28
CA GLU A 413 17.67 -22.87 -14.57
C GLU A 413 16.34 -22.45 -13.95
N ALA A 414 15.35 -22.22 -14.81
CA ALA A 414 13.97 -22.06 -14.38
C ALA A 414 13.54 -23.37 -13.72
N ASP A 415 12.99 -23.29 -12.52
CA ASP A 415 12.51 -24.48 -11.81
C ASP A 415 11.28 -25.09 -12.51
N GLU A 416 10.74 -26.21 -12.00
CA GLU A 416 9.57 -26.90 -12.58
C GLU A 416 8.33 -26.01 -12.78
N GLU A 417 8.27 -24.83 -12.13
CA GLU A 417 7.21 -23.82 -12.25
C GLU A 417 7.52 -22.70 -13.26
N GLY A 418 8.66 -22.75 -13.95
CA GLY A 418 9.07 -21.78 -14.98
C GLY A 418 9.59 -20.45 -14.43
N LEU A 419 9.77 -20.31 -13.11
CA LEU A 419 10.32 -19.12 -12.46
C LEU A 419 11.83 -19.21 -12.31
N THR A 420 12.52 -18.11 -12.56
CA THR A 420 13.94 -17.96 -12.23
C THR A 420 14.13 -17.87 -10.72
N LYS A 421 15.31 -18.28 -10.23
CA LYS A 421 15.68 -18.13 -8.81
C LYS A 421 15.60 -16.67 -8.32
N ALA A 422 15.85 -15.69 -9.20
CA ALA A 422 15.72 -14.27 -8.90
C ALA A 422 14.25 -13.86 -8.69
N GLU A 423 13.34 -14.33 -9.54
CA GLU A 423 11.91 -14.07 -9.41
C GLU A 423 11.33 -14.68 -8.13
N ARG A 424 11.72 -15.93 -7.77
CA ARG A 424 11.28 -16.53 -6.51
C ARG A 424 11.73 -15.71 -5.29
N ARG A 425 12.99 -15.26 -5.25
CA ARG A 425 13.47 -14.40 -4.15
C ARG A 425 12.71 -13.08 -4.08
N SER A 426 12.44 -12.46 -5.23
CA SER A 426 11.64 -11.24 -5.29
C SER A 426 10.23 -11.47 -4.75
N GLN A 427 9.61 -12.61 -5.08
CA GLN A 427 8.31 -13.03 -4.58
C GLN A 427 8.30 -13.27 -3.06
N GLU A 428 9.31 -13.94 -2.50
CA GLU A 428 9.46 -14.18 -1.06
C GLU A 428 9.63 -12.87 -0.27
N VAL A 429 10.40 -11.92 -0.81
CA VAL A 429 10.57 -10.59 -0.23
C VAL A 429 9.28 -9.80 -0.26
N GLU A 430 8.53 -9.88 -1.37
CA GLU A 430 7.23 -9.23 -1.51
C GLU A 430 6.21 -9.78 -0.49
N GLU A 431 6.19 -11.09 -0.27
CA GLU A 431 5.39 -11.71 0.80
C GLU A 431 5.81 -11.24 2.18
N ALA A 432 7.11 -11.10 2.43
CA ALA A 432 7.61 -10.58 3.69
C ALA A 432 7.12 -9.15 3.96
N PHE A 433 7.08 -8.29 2.93
CA PHE A 433 6.51 -6.95 3.05
C PHE A 433 5.02 -7.00 3.39
N LEU A 434 4.25 -7.81 2.67
CA LEU A 434 2.80 -7.94 2.88
C LEU A 434 2.47 -8.52 4.26
N LYS A 435 3.23 -9.52 4.71
CA LYS A 435 3.12 -10.09 6.05
C LYS A 435 3.30 -9.02 7.13
N ALA A 436 4.37 -8.24 7.04
CA ALA A 436 4.61 -7.15 7.99
C ALA A 436 3.49 -6.11 7.98
N ILE A 437 2.93 -5.75 6.81
CA ILE A 437 1.78 -4.83 6.71
C ILE A 437 0.53 -5.42 7.39
N PHE A 438 0.23 -6.69 7.13
CA PHE A 438 -0.94 -7.38 7.71
C PHE A 438 -0.82 -7.53 9.22
N ASP A 439 0.36 -7.86 9.72
CA ASP A 439 0.64 -8.00 11.15
C ASP A 439 0.58 -6.64 11.85
N PHE A 440 1.20 -5.62 11.27
CA PHE A 440 1.20 -4.26 11.84
C PHE A 440 -0.20 -3.66 11.93
N TRP A 441 -1.03 -3.86 10.90
CA TRP A 441 -2.40 -3.35 10.85
C TRP A 441 -3.47 -4.41 11.13
N LYS A 442 -3.14 -5.46 11.90
CA LYS A 442 -4.08 -6.58 12.18
C LYS A 442 -5.43 -6.15 12.77
N HIS A 443 -5.48 -5.00 13.45
CA HIS A 443 -6.70 -4.42 14.03
C HIS A 443 -7.36 -3.32 13.20
N SER A 444 -6.84 -3.01 12.01
CA SER A 444 -7.34 -1.91 11.18
C SER A 444 -7.41 -2.27 9.70
N ARG A 445 -8.58 -2.78 9.28
CA ARG A 445 -8.86 -3.14 7.88
C ARG A 445 -8.57 -1.99 6.91
N GLN A 446 -9.06 -0.79 7.23
CA GLN A 446 -8.86 0.39 6.40
C GLN A 446 -7.38 0.71 6.21
N LYS A 447 -6.59 0.70 7.29
CA LYS A 447 -5.17 1.04 7.21
C LYS A 447 -4.38 -0.05 6.50
N THR A 448 -4.72 -1.34 6.66
CA THR A 448 -4.13 -2.43 5.86
C THR A 448 -4.33 -2.17 4.37
N VAL A 449 -5.58 -1.99 3.92
CA VAL A 449 -5.92 -1.81 2.49
C VAL A 449 -5.25 -0.55 1.92
N LEU A 450 -5.27 0.57 2.65
CA LEU A 450 -4.61 1.80 2.21
C LEU A 450 -3.09 1.67 2.17
N THR A 451 -2.47 0.98 3.13
CA THR A 451 -1.02 0.74 3.11
C THR A 451 -0.62 -0.11 1.92
N VAL A 452 -1.36 -1.20 1.64
CA VAL A 452 -1.10 -2.03 0.44
C VAL A 452 -1.30 -1.21 -0.85
N ARG A 453 -2.32 -0.33 -0.91
CA ARG A 453 -2.49 0.60 -2.04
C ARG A 453 -1.24 1.45 -2.28
N HIS A 454 -0.65 2.01 -1.22
CA HIS A 454 0.54 2.85 -1.33
C HIS A 454 1.74 2.05 -1.82
N PHE A 455 1.95 0.85 -1.25
CA PHE A 455 3.04 -0.04 -1.69
C PHE A 455 2.87 -0.47 -3.15
N GLN A 456 1.63 -0.72 -3.58
CA GLN A 456 1.34 -1.07 -4.98
C GLN A 456 1.55 0.13 -5.92
N ARG A 457 1.16 1.34 -5.50
CA ARG A 457 1.33 2.57 -6.30
C ARG A 457 2.79 2.84 -6.65
N PHE A 458 3.72 2.50 -5.75
CA PHE A 458 5.15 2.66 -5.95
C PHE A 458 5.82 1.36 -6.40
N ASP A 459 5.10 0.36 -6.90
CA ASP A 459 5.66 -0.91 -7.39
C ASP A 459 6.55 -1.68 -6.39
N VAL A 460 6.36 -1.43 -5.09
CA VAL A 460 6.99 -2.23 -4.03
C VAL A 460 6.37 -3.63 -4.00
N VAL A 461 5.04 -3.69 -4.18
CA VAL A 461 4.27 -4.94 -4.29
C VAL A 461 3.46 -4.94 -5.59
N SER A 462 3.42 -6.09 -6.26
CA SER A 462 2.63 -6.33 -7.46
C SER A 462 1.19 -6.73 -7.11
N LYS A 463 0.24 -6.47 -8.02
CA LYS A 463 -1.16 -6.88 -7.81
C LYS A 463 -1.30 -8.40 -7.67
N GLU A 464 -0.53 -9.16 -8.47
CA GLU A 464 -0.49 -10.62 -8.42
C GLU A 464 0.14 -11.14 -7.14
N GLY A 465 1.28 -10.57 -6.70
CA GLY A 465 1.93 -10.97 -5.46
C GLY A 465 1.05 -10.74 -4.23
N VAL A 466 0.17 -9.74 -4.24
CA VAL A 466 -0.85 -9.57 -3.20
C VAL A 466 -1.88 -10.71 -3.22
N VAL A 467 -2.36 -11.11 -4.39
CA VAL A 467 -3.31 -12.24 -4.51
C VAL A 467 -2.66 -13.55 -4.05
N ARG A 468 -1.42 -13.80 -4.48
CA ARG A 468 -0.62 -14.96 -4.08
C ARG A 468 -0.41 -15.00 -2.57
N PHE A 469 0.03 -13.90 -1.97
CA PHE A 469 0.15 -13.77 -0.51
C PHE A 469 -1.16 -14.11 0.23
N VAL A 470 -2.31 -13.63 -0.28
CA VAL A 470 -3.60 -13.93 0.35
C VAL A 470 -3.90 -15.42 0.36
N PHE A 471 -3.66 -16.14 -0.74
CA PHE A 471 -4.02 -17.56 -0.82
C PHE A 471 -2.95 -18.51 -0.23
N ASP A 472 -1.68 -18.14 -0.33
CA ASP A 472 -0.55 -19.00 0.04
C ASP A 472 -0.06 -18.74 1.48
N SER A 473 -0.06 -17.48 1.93
CA SER A 473 0.50 -17.10 3.23
C SER A 473 -0.53 -16.90 4.33
N LEU A 474 -1.76 -16.47 4.02
CA LEU A 474 -2.78 -16.22 5.05
C LEU A 474 -3.48 -17.50 5.52
N THR A 475 -3.75 -17.54 6.83
CA THR A 475 -4.56 -18.59 7.41
C THR A 475 -5.99 -18.56 6.85
N PRO A 476 -6.71 -19.70 6.80
CA PRO A 476 -8.10 -19.73 6.37
C PRO A 476 -9.00 -18.73 7.13
N THR A 477 -8.72 -18.51 8.41
CA THR A 477 -9.44 -17.54 9.25
C THR A 477 -9.14 -16.09 8.89
N ASP A 478 -7.90 -15.76 8.54
CA ASP A 478 -7.53 -14.41 8.11
C ASP A 478 -8.06 -14.12 6.70
N ARG A 479 -8.10 -15.13 5.83
CA ARG A 479 -8.74 -15.04 4.51
C ARG A 479 -10.24 -14.76 4.59
N ASP A 480 -10.89 -15.27 5.62
CA ASP A 480 -12.31 -15.03 5.84
C ASP A 480 -12.61 -13.61 6.35
N ASP A 481 -11.61 -12.79 6.66
CA ASP A 481 -11.82 -11.40 7.03
C ASP A 481 -12.30 -10.57 5.82
N SER A 482 -13.28 -9.68 6.04
CA SER A 482 -13.80 -8.79 4.99
C SER A 482 -12.74 -7.85 4.42
N ARG A 483 -11.62 -7.63 5.12
CA ARG A 483 -10.47 -6.87 4.61
C ARG A 483 -9.91 -7.45 3.31
N VAL A 484 -10.01 -8.78 3.13
CA VAL A 484 -9.52 -9.46 1.92
C VAL A 484 -10.39 -9.12 0.72
N MET A 485 -11.71 -9.09 0.89
CA MET A 485 -12.61 -8.64 -0.17
C MET A 485 -12.40 -7.16 -0.49
N GLU A 486 -12.24 -6.28 0.51
CA GLU A 486 -11.90 -4.87 0.25
C GLU A 486 -10.55 -4.70 -0.49
N LEU A 487 -9.59 -5.58 -0.23
CA LEU A 487 -8.30 -5.59 -0.91
C LEU A 487 -8.44 -6.05 -2.37
N PHE A 488 -9.17 -7.12 -2.64
CA PHE A 488 -9.46 -7.57 -4.00
C PHE A 488 -10.29 -6.54 -4.78
N ASP A 489 -11.28 -5.92 -4.16
CA ASP A 489 -12.06 -4.84 -4.76
C ASP A 489 -11.15 -3.69 -5.19
N LEU A 490 -10.20 -3.29 -4.32
CA LEU A 490 -9.20 -2.27 -4.63
C LEU A 490 -8.32 -2.67 -5.82
N LEU A 491 -7.72 -3.86 -5.80
CA LEU A 491 -6.81 -4.30 -6.86
C LEU A 491 -7.51 -4.38 -8.21
N LEU A 492 -8.73 -4.94 -8.24
CA LEU A 492 -9.54 -5.02 -9.44
C LEU A 492 -9.94 -3.63 -9.93
N GLN A 493 -10.37 -2.73 -9.05
CA GLN A 493 -10.70 -1.35 -9.42
C GLN A 493 -9.51 -0.62 -10.03
N LEU A 494 -8.30 -0.78 -9.47
CA LEU A 494 -7.09 -0.16 -10.01
C LEU A 494 -6.74 -0.72 -11.40
N SER A 495 -6.81 -2.04 -11.59
CA SER A 495 -6.58 -2.65 -12.91
C SER A 495 -7.63 -2.24 -13.93
N ILE A 496 -8.90 -2.15 -13.53
CA ILE A 496 -9.98 -1.72 -14.41
C ILE A 496 -9.81 -0.24 -14.77
N GLN A 497 -9.46 0.63 -13.82
CA GLN A 497 -9.19 2.04 -14.11
C GLN A 497 -8.04 2.22 -15.11
N GLU A 498 -6.98 1.41 -14.98
CA GLU A 498 -5.87 1.39 -15.92
C GLU A 498 -6.32 0.96 -17.31
N PHE A 499 -7.13 -0.10 -17.40
CA PHE A 499 -7.74 -0.56 -18.65
C PHE A 499 -8.62 0.51 -19.30
N GLU A 500 -9.59 1.07 -18.57
CA GLU A 500 -10.51 2.09 -19.11
C GLU A 500 -9.74 3.35 -19.56
N SER A 501 -8.70 3.75 -18.83
CA SER A 501 -7.84 4.88 -19.23
C SER A 501 -7.09 4.60 -20.53
N LYS A 502 -6.51 3.41 -20.69
CA LYS A 502 -5.78 3.03 -21.92
C LYS A 502 -6.73 2.85 -23.10
N LYS A 503 -7.90 2.26 -22.86
CA LYS A 503 -8.97 2.12 -23.86
C LYS A 503 -9.44 3.49 -24.35
N GLU A 504 -9.72 4.42 -23.43
CA GLU A 504 -10.13 5.78 -23.79
C GLU A 504 -9.04 6.50 -24.59
N THR A 505 -7.77 6.35 -24.19
CA THR A 505 -6.62 6.91 -24.95
C THR A 505 -6.56 6.36 -26.37
N ALA A 506 -6.80 5.05 -26.55
CA ALA A 506 -6.83 4.43 -27.88
C ALA A 506 -8.01 4.90 -28.73
N LEU A 507 -9.18 5.13 -28.12
CA LEU A 507 -10.39 5.62 -28.80
C LEU A 507 -10.29 7.10 -29.20
N GLN A 508 -9.56 7.92 -28.43
CA GLN A 508 -9.39 9.35 -28.72
C GLN A 508 -8.45 9.63 -29.90
N LEU A 509 -7.53 8.71 -30.21
CA LEU A 509 -6.74 8.80 -31.42
C LEU A 509 -7.67 8.64 -32.64
N SER A 510 -7.40 9.35 -33.74
CA SER A 510 -8.25 9.25 -34.93
C SER A 510 -8.09 7.88 -35.60
N GLN A 511 -9.15 7.39 -36.23
CA GLN A 511 -9.10 6.20 -37.10
C GLN A 511 -8.63 6.57 -38.52
N ASP A 512 -8.86 7.82 -38.93
CA ASP A 512 -8.58 8.35 -40.27
C ASP A 512 -7.25 9.14 -40.27
N CYS A 513 -6.17 8.52 -39.81
CA CYS A 513 -4.85 9.14 -39.81
C CYS A 513 -4.14 8.96 -41.15
N SER A 514 -3.83 10.05 -41.85
CA SER A 514 -2.95 10.03 -43.04
C SER A 514 -1.47 9.82 -42.69
N ASP A 515 -1.10 10.05 -41.42
CA ASP A 515 0.27 10.09 -40.95
C ASP A 515 0.66 8.75 -40.29
N ASP A 516 1.71 8.11 -40.80
CA ASP A 516 2.23 6.82 -40.30
C ASP A 516 2.62 6.87 -38.81
N ALA A 517 3.02 8.04 -38.30
CA ALA A 517 3.36 8.23 -36.90
C ALA A 517 2.13 8.11 -35.98
N GLU A 518 1.00 8.67 -36.39
CA GLU A 518 -0.26 8.64 -35.63
C GLU A 518 -0.90 7.24 -35.69
N ARG A 519 -0.81 6.57 -36.85
CA ARG A 519 -1.19 5.15 -37.00
C ARG A 519 -0.39 4.23 -36.09
N ASN A 520 0.93 4.42 -36.01
CA ASN A 520 1.80 3.67 -35.10
C ASN A 520 1.49 3.98 -33.61
N ALA A 521 1.18 5.24 -33.28
CA ALA A 521 0.77 5.61 -31.92
C ALA A 521 -0.55 4.95 -31.52
N ARG A 522 -1.54 4.92 -32.43
CA ARG A 522 -2.81 4.20 -32.23
C ARG A 522 -2.59 2.71 -32.04
N GLY A 523 -1.80 2.06 -32.89
CA GLY A 523 -1.47 0.63 -32.76
C GLY A 523 -0.87 0.28 -31.39
N LYS A 524 0.07 1.11 -30.90
CA LYS A 524 0.63 0.96 -29.54
C LYS A 524 -0.41 1.16 -28.45
N ALA A 525 -1.29 2.16 -28.58
CA ALA A 525 -2.35 2.42 -27.60
C ALA A 525 -3.38 1.28 -27.55
N VAL A 526 -3.74 0.71 -28.70
CA VAL A 526 -4.62 -0.47 -28.78
C VAL A 526 -3.97 -1.69 -28.12
N SER A 527 -2.69 -1.99 -28.44
CA SER A 527 -1.94 -3.07 -27.78
C SER A 527 -1.91 -2.90 -26.27
N ALA A 528 -1.62 -1.69 -25.79
CA ALA A 528 -1.59 -1.39 -24.35
C ALA A 528 -2.96 -1.55 -23.67
N ALA A 529 -4.06 -1.26 -24.38
CA ALA A 529 -5.42 -1.48 -23.88
C ALA A 529 -5.77 -2.97 -23.81
N VAL A 530 -5.35 -3.77 -24.80
CA VAL A 530 -5.49 -5.23 -24.81
C VAL A 530 -4.72 -5.86 -23.65
N GLU A 531 -3.45 -5.51 -23.50
CA GLU A 531 -2.60 -6.00 -22.40
C GLU A 531 -3.20 -5.65 -21.02
N ALA A 532 -3.76 -4.45 -20.87
CA ALA A 532 -4.42 -4.05 -19.63
C ALA A 532 -5.73 -4.83 -19.38
N LEU A 533 -6.49 -5.16 -20.43
CA LEU A 533 -7.67 -6.02 -20.31
C LEU A 533 -7.28 -7.44 -19.90
N GLU A 534 -6.25 -8.01 -20.53
CA GLU A 534 -5.72 -9.33 -20.19
C GLU A 534 -5.20 -9.36 -18.75
N ALA A 535 -4.58 -8.27 -18.27
CA ALA A 535 -4.16 -8.14 -16.88
C ALA A 535 -5.34 -8.14 -15.91
N VAL A 536 -6.45 -7.45 -16.23
CA VAL A 536 -7.70 -7.51 -15.44
C VAL A 536 -8.25 -8.94 -15.41
N GLN A 537 -8.37 -9.59 -16.57
CA GLN A 537 -8.89 -10.94 -16.70
C GLN A 537 -8.04 -11.96 -15.95
N THR A 538 -6.71 -11.86 -16.05
CA THR A 538 -5.77 -12.75 -15.39
C THR A 538 -5.82 -12.58 -13.87
N LEU A 539 -5.83 -11.33 -13.38
CA LEU A 539 -5.97 -11.05 -11.95
C LEU A 539 -7.27 -11.62 -11.38
N LEU A 540 -8.38 -11.40 -12.08
CA LEU A 540 -9.70 -11.91 -11.67
C LEU A 540 -9.74 -13.44 -11.73
N HIS A 541 -9.13 -14.05 -12.74
CA HIS A 541 -9.00 -15.50 -12.85
C HIS A 541 -8.24 -16.08 -11.66
N PHE A 542 -7.11 -15.49 -11.26
CA PHE A 542 -6.37 -15.93 -10.07
C PHE A 542 -7.19 -15.84 -8.79
N ILE A 543 -7.93 -14.74 -8.59
CA ILE A 543 -8.80 -14.58 -7.41
C ILE A 543 -9.91 -15.62 -7.38
N VAL A 544 -10.60 -15.80 -8.52
CA VAL A 544 -11.72 -16.75 -8.63
C VAL A 544 -11.23 -18.18 -8.43
N VAL A 545 -10.15 -18.58 -9.11
CA VAL A 545 -9.54 -19.92 -8.97
C VAL A 545 -9.06 -20.16 -7.54
N GLY A 546 -8.46 -19.16 -6.88
CA GLY A 546 -8.05 -19.25 -5.48
C GLY A 546 -9.21 -19.62 -4.56
N PHE A 547 -10.34 -18.90 -4.66
CA PHE A 547 -11.54 -19.22 -3.89
C PHE A 547 -12.18 -20.56 -4.30
N MET A 548 -12.16 -20.94 -5.57
CA MET A 548 -12.68 -22.24 -6.02
C MET A 548 -11.87 -23.40 -5.45
N ARG A 549 -10.54 -23.30 -5.49
CA ARG A 549 -9.63 -24.29 -4.89
C ARG A 549 -9.86 -24.47 -3.41
N GLU A 550 -10.21 -23.38 -2.72
CA GLU A 550 -10.55 -23.41 -1.30
C GLU A 550 -11.95 -24.00 -1.06
N LEU A 551 -12.95 -23.61 -1.85
CA LEU A 551 -14.32 -24.14 -1.79
C LEU A 551 -14.34 -25.67 -1.99
N LEU A 552 -13.57 -26.18 -2.95
CA LEU A 552 -13.51 -27.60 -3.27
C LEU A 552 -12.85 -28.44 -2.16
N ARG A 553 -11.99 -27.82 -1.34
CA ARG A 553 -11.35 -28.48 -0.19
C ARG A 553 -12.09 -28.29 1.12
N GLU A 554 -13.11 -27.44 1.16
CA GLU A 554 -13.80 -27.06 2.39
C GLU A 554 -14.97 -27.99 2.71
N ASP A 555 -14.89 -28.63 3.89
CA ASP A 555 -15.91 -29.54 4.40
C ASP A 555 -16.95 -28.82 5.28
N GLN A 556 -16.61 -27.69 5.90
CA GLN A 556 -17.51 -26.99 6.81
C GLN A 556 -18.59 -26.23 6.03
N ALA A 557 -19.84 -26.68 6.14
CA ALA A 557 -20.98 -26.10 5.43
C ALA A 557 -21.13 -24.58 5.58
N ALA A 558 -20.89 -24.04 6.79
CA ALA A 558 -20.99 -22.61 7.05
C ALA A 558 -19.90 -21.79 6.31
N ARG A 559 -18.67 -22.31 6.29
CA ARG A 559 -17.54 -21.69 5.59
C ARG A 559 -17.68 -21.84 4.07
N ARG A 560 -18.10 -23.01 3.61
CA ARG A 560 -18.44 -23.28 2.20
C ARG A 560 -19.49 -22.30 1.68
N ALA A 561 -20.55 -22.04 2.45
CA ALA A 561 -21.57 -21.05 2.08
C ALA A 561 -21.00 -19.61 1.99
N SER A 562 -20.09 -19.22 2.89
CA SER A 562 -19.38 -17.93 2.84
C SER A 562 -18.50 -17.80 1.59
N LEU A 563 -17.70 -18.83 1.29
CA LEU A 563 -16.84 -18.87 0.09
C LEU A 563 -17.67 -18.81 -1.20
N HIS A 564 -18.76 -19.57 -1.26
CA HIS A 564 -19.68 -19.54 -2.38
C HIS A 564 -20.32 -18.16 -2.55
N ALA A 565 -20.70 -17.48 -1.45
CA ALA A 565 -21.25 -16.12 -1.52
C ALA A 565 -20.23 -15.10 -2.07
N ARG A 566 -18.94 -15.25 -1.78
CA ARG A 566 -17.85 -14.41 -2.35
C ARG A 566 -17.62 -14.68 -3.82
N LEU A 567 -17.67 -15.94 -4.24
CA LEU A 567 -17.59 -16.33 -5.65
C LEU A 567 -18.75 -15.75 -6.46
N LEU A 568 -19.98 -15.85 -5.94
CA LEU A 568 -21.15 -15.24 -6.56
C LEU A 568 -21.07 -13.71 -6.58
N TYR A 569 -20.47 -13.09 -5.57
CA TYR A 569 -20.20 -11.65 -5.57
C TYR A 569 -19.28 -11.27 -6.74
N LEU A 570 -18.16 -11.96 -6.91
CA LEU A 570 -17.23 -11.72 -8.03
C LEU A 570 -17.90 -11.94 -9.38
N ALA A 571 -18.67 -13.02 -9.54
CA ALA A 571 -19.40 -13.28 -10.78
C ALA A 571 -20.47 -12.23 -11.12
N ARG A 572 -21.08 -11.59 -10.13
CA ARG A 572 -22.10 -10.56 -10.36
C ARG A 572 -21.48 -9.23 -10.73
N ASP A 573 -20.60 -8.73 -9.87
CA ASP A 573 -20.12 -7.34 -9.98
C ASP A 573 -18.94 -7.23 -10.96
N TYR A 574 -18.13 -8.28 -11.06
CA TYR A 574 -16.99 -8.33 -11.97
C TYR A 574 -17.21 -9.26 -13.17
N GLY A 575 -18.42 -9.86 -13.30
CA GLY A 575 -18.75 -10.81 -14.37
C GLY A 575 -18.48 -10.30 -15.78
N ARG A 576 -18.59 -8.98 -15.99
CA ARG A 576 -18.24 -8.35 -17.28
C ARG A 576 -16.78 -8.58 -17.70
N TYR A 577 -15.87 -8.77 -16.75
CA TYR A 577 -14.44 -9.00 -17.00
C TYR A 577 -14.00 -10.45 -16.82
N ILE A 578 -14.90 -11.39 -16.51
CA ILE A 578 -14.54 -12.80 -16.34
C ILE A 578 -14.41 -13.45 -17.71
N ASP A 579 -13.25 -14.04 -18.01
CA ASP A 579 -13.13 -14.97 -19.14
C ASP A 579 -13.80 -16.31 -18.77
N VAL A 580 -15.08 -16.43 -19.12
CA VAL A 580 -15.91 -17.61 -18.82
C VAL A 580 -15.39 -18.85 -19.54
N SER A 581 -14.84 -18.70 -20.74
CA SER A 581 -14.29 -19.82 -21.53
C SER A 581 -13.05 -20.38 -20.84
N ARG A 582 -12.09 -19.52 -20.47
CA ARG A 582 -10.90 -19.93 -19.71
C ARG A 582 -11.28 -20.55 -18.36
N LEU A 583 -12.27 -19.97 -17.67
CA LEU A 583 -12.73 -20.51 -16.39
C LEU A 583 -13.40 -21.88 -16.53
N HIS A 584 -14.23 -22.08 -17.57
CA HIS A 584 -14.88 -23.35 -17.85
C HIS A 584 -13.86 -24.45 -18.16
N VAL A 585 -12.85 -24.16 -18.98
CA VAL A 585 -11.74 -25.08 -19.28
C VAL A 585 -10.97 -25.44 -18.01
N HIS A 586 -10.73 -24.48 -17.12
CA HIS A 586 -10.04 -24.73 -15.85
C HIS A 586 -10.84 -25.61 -14.90
N ILE A 587 -12.17 -25.45 -14.85
CA ILE A 587 -13.04 -26.29 -14.02
C ILE A 587 -13.02 -27.73 -14.50
N GLY A 588 -13.17 -27.94 -15.82
CA GLY A 588 -13.16 -29.26 -16.43
C GLY A 588 -14.08 -30.25 -15.70
N ASP A 589 -13.52 -31.38 -15.28
CA ASP A 589 -14.24 -32.47 -14.61
C ASP A 589 -14.56 -32.18 -13.13
N ALA A 590 -14.00 -31.14 -12.52
CA ALA A 590 -14.24 -30.76 -11.12
C ALA A 590 -15.56 -29.99 -10.92
N MET A 591 -16.48 -30.07 -11.88
CA MET A 591 -17.73 -29.33 -11.89
C MET A 591 -18.66 -29.72 -10.74
N THR A 592 -19.10 -28.72 -9.99
CA THR A 592 -20.09 -28.84 -8.91
C THR A 592 -21.26 -27.90 -9.17
N ASP A 593 -22.38 -28.08 -8.47
CA ASP A 593 -23.56 -27.21 -8.63
C ASP A 593 -23.21 -25.74 -8.32
N GLU A 594 -22.36 -25.49 -7.31
CA GLU A 594 -21.91 -24.14 -6.96
C GLU A 594 -21.04 -23.51 -8.07
N LEU A 595 -20.14 -24.28 -8.69
CA LEU A 595 -19.32 -23.81 -9.80
C LEU A 595 -20.14 -23.61 -11.08
N ASN A 596 -21.16 -24.43 -11.30
CA ASN A 596 -22.11 -24.24 -12.38
C ASN A 596 -22.91 -22.95 -12.21
N GLN A 597 -23.33 -22.66 -10.98
CA GLN A 597 -24.01 -21.41 -10.66
C GLN A 597 -23.11 -20.20 -10.90
N LEU A 598 -21.82 -20.27 -10.55
CA LEU A 598 -20.82 -19.25 -10.85
C LEU A 598 -20.77 -18.94 -12.35
N LEU A 599 -20.54 -19.96 -13.20
CA LEU A 599 -20.47 -19.80 -14.66
C LEU A 599 -21.77 -19.23 -15.24
N THR A 600 -22.91 -19.74 -14.76
CA THR A 600 -24.24 -19.29 -15.20
C THR A 600 -24.44 -17.81 -14.89
N VAL A 601 -24.10 -17.37 -13.68
CA VAL A 601 -24.25 -15.96 -13.28
C VAL A 601 -23.30 -15.07 -14.07
N SER A 602 -22.03 -15.46 -14.25
CA SER A 602 -21.08 -14.70 -15.07
C SER A 602 -21.57 -14.53 -16.51
N SER A 603 -22.08 -15.61 -17.14
CA SER A 603 -22.63 -15.55 -18.49
C SER A 603 -23.91 -14.69 -18.57
N GLN A 604 -24.78 -14.74 -17.56
CA GLN A 604 -25.97 -13.88 -17.49
C GLN A 604 -25.59 -12.40 -17.41
N VAL A 605 -24.56 -12.06 -16.63
CA VAL A 605 -24.03 -10.69 -16.52
C VAL A 605 -23.54 -10.17 -17.87
N GLN A 606 -22.81 -10.99 -18.62
CA GLN A 606 -22.28 -10.64 -19.95
C GLN A 606 -23.38 -10.50 -21.00
N THR A 607 -24.35 -11.42 -21.02
CA THR A 607 -25.42 -11.47 -22.04
C THR A 607 -26.57 -10.49 -21.80
N GLN A 608 -26.97 -10.27 -20.53
CA GLN A 608 -28.20 -9.56 -20.18
C GLN A 608 -27.97 -8.15 -19.64
N TYR A 609 -26.85 -7.91 -18.97
CA TYR A 609 -26.61 -6.65 -18.23
C TYR A 609 -25.57 -5.76 -18.90
N PHE A 610 -24.48 -6.34 -19.42
CA PHE A 610 -23.39 -5.58 -20.04
C PHE A 610 -23.24 -5.79 -21.56
N PHE A 611 -24.13 -6.57 -22.18
CA PHE A 611 -24.26 -6.77 -23.64
C PHE A 611 -22.99 -7.17 -24.41
N LEU A 612 -21.98 -7.72 -23.74
CA LEU A 612 -20.66 -8.00 -24.35
C LEU A 612 -20.73 -8.98 -25.52
N ASP A 613 -21.62 -9.98 -25.45
CA ASP A 613 -21.84 -10.93 -26.54
C ASP A 613 -22.60 -10.33 -27.73
N ARG A 614 -23.14 -9.11 -27.59
CA ARG A 614 -23.91 -8.42 -28.62
C ARG A 614 -23.13 -7.30 -29.29
N GLU A 615 -22.10 -6.77 -28.64
CA GLU A 615 -21.23 -5.74 -29.21
C GLU A 615 -20.11 -6.41 -30.03
N PRO A 616 -19.88 -6.00 -31.30
CA PRO A 616 -18.74 -6.48 -32.05
C PRO A 616 -17.46 -6.09 -31.30
N GLY A 617 -16.66 -7.09 -30.90
CA GLY A 617 -15.41 -6.87 -30.17
C GLY A 617 -15.46 -6.91 -28.64
N GLY A 618 -16.63 -7.20 -28.04
CA GLY A 618 -16.77 -7.32 -26.59
C GLY A 618 -16.32 -6.06 -25.83
N LEU A 619 -15.49 -6.21 -24.78
CA LEU A 619 -15.04 -5.10 -23.94
C LEU A 619 -14.19 -4.05 -24.67
N LEU A 620 -13.53 -4.45 -25.77
CA LEU A 620 -12.74 -3.55 -26.61
C LEU A 620 -13.61 -2.78 -27.61
N GLY A 621 -14.85 -3.25 -27.85
CA GLY A 621 -15.77 -2.64 -28.80
C GLY A 621 -15.15 -2.49 -30.19
N SER A 622 -15.23 -1.28 -30.75
CA SER A 622 -14.68 -0.95 -32.08
C SER A 622 -13.18 -1.24 -32.23
N LEU A 623 -12.41 -1.24 -31.13
CA LEU A 623 -10.96 -1.52 -31.17
C LEU A 623 -10.64 -2.98 -31.52
N ALA A 624 -11.58 -3.91 -31.31
CA ALA A 624 -11.33 -5.33 -31.60
C ALA A 624 -11.27 -5.63 -33.11
N GLY A 625 -12.09 -4.93 -33.91
CA GLY A 625 -12.08 -5.11 -35.37
C GLY A 625 -10.74 -4.74 -36.00
N GLU A 626 -10.04 -3.76 -35.43
CA GLU A 626 -8.70 -3.34 -35.89
C GLU A 626 -7.61 -4.37 -35.58
N LEU A 627 -7.78 -5.18 -34.53
CA LEU A 627 -6.85 -6.27 -34.21
C LEU A 627 -6.98 -7.43 -35.18
N ASP A 628 -8.21 -7.75 -35.58
CA ASP A 628 -8.47 -8.78 -36.59
C ASP A 628 -7.91 -8.35 -37.96
N GLU A 629 -8.07 -7.08 -38.35
CA GLU A 629 -7.49 -6.53 -39.58
C GLU A 629 -5.95 -6.50 -39.56
N GLN A 630 -5.32 -6.17 -38.42
CA GLN A 630 -3.86 -6.24 -38.28
C GLN A 630 -3.37 -7.69 -38.34
N ARG A 631 -4.07 -8.62 -37.70
CA ARG A 631 -3.71 -10.06 -37.71
C ARG A 631 -3.87 -10.67 -39.12
N GLU A 632 -4.90 -10.29 -39.85
CA GLU A 632 -5.09 -10.66 -41.25
C GLU A 632 -4.04 -10.00 -42.17
N GLY A 633 -3.66 -8.75 -41.90
CA GLY A 633 -2.55 -8.06 -42.59
C GLY A 633 -1.19 -8.74 -42.39
N PHE A 634 -0.86 -9.15 -41.16
CA PHE A 634 0.36 -9.92 -40.86
C PHE A 634 0.31 -11.32 -41.49
N HIS A 635 -0.85 -11.97 -41.56
CA HIS A 635 -1.01 -13.25 -42.25
C HIS A 635 -0.91 -13.09 -43.78
N ALA A 636 -1.39 -11.98 -44.35
CA ALA A 636 -1.24 -11.65 -45.77
C ALA A 636 0.23 -11.34 -46.14
N GLU A 637 0.93 -10.53 -45.34
CA GLU A 637 2.36 -10.25 -45.53
C GLU A 637 3.24 -11.49 -45.32
N ALA A 638 2.87 -12.39 -44.39
CA ALA A 638 3.54 -13.69 -44.22
C ALA A 638 3.26 -14.65 -45.39
N CYS A 639 2.11 -14.56 -46.06
CA CYS A 639 1.83 -15.32 -47.29
C CYS A 639 2.54 -14.72 -48.51
N GLU A 640 2.75 -13.40 -48.57
CA GLU A 640 3.51 -12.74 -49.63
C GLU A 640 5.03 -12.94 -49.48
N ASN A 641 5.54 -13.04 -48.24
CA ASN A 641 6.95 -13.32 -47.95
C ASN A 641 7.27 -14.81 -47.72
N GLY A 642 6.26 -15.68 -47.76
CA GLY A 642 6.34 -17.11 -47.49
C GLY A 642 5.92 -17.97 -48.67
N GLY A 643 6.44 -17.65 -49.85
CA GLY A 643 6.40 -18.50 -51.04
C GLY A 643 7.76 -19.14 -51.32
N LEU A 644 8.15 -20.13 -50.50
CA LEU A 644 8.84 -21.38 -50.87
C LEU A 644 9.09 -22.29 -49.66
#